data_AF-A0A9P9Z7T2-F1
#
_entry.id   AF-A0A9P9Z7T2-F1
#
_cell.length_a   1.000
_cell.length_b   1.000
_cell.length_c   1.000
_cell.angle_alpha   90.00
_cell.angle_beta   90.00
_cell.angle_gamma   90.00
#
_symmetry.space_group_name_H-M   'P 1'
#
loop_
_entity.id
_entity.type
_entity.pdbx_description
1 polymer ?
#
loop_
_entity_poly.entity_id
_entity_poly.type
_entity_poly.pdbx_seq_one_letter_code
_entity_poly.pdbx_strand_id
1 'polypeptide(L)'
;MNGVTGSVLQVLRHLEREGHDALVVAPGSGPADADVHGARTALLRSVPLPSYPEVRVAFARTARLTRLLREFAPDVVHLASPFVLGGQGVVAADALGVPSVAVYQTDVIAYAEKYGVPGVAPLAARHVARLHRRATLTLAPSRAAAAQLEALGVDRIRTWGRGVDAERFRPERRSTAWRDRVAPGEVLVGYVGRLAPEKQVEDLAVLGGIPGVRLVVIGDGPSRARLETLLPDAVFTGFLGGDELATALASLDVFVHPGESETFCQTVQEAHASGVPVVATGRGGPVDLVRSSVDGWLYRPGDLADLRARVADLAGDESKRRSFGTAAREGVQSRTWESLGHQLVDHYRDARMLRPIDDALLARAATRPSAPAAPRAAEGMPVPRWSRYVALGDSITEGLCDGSRVPDGEYRGWADRLAMLLAHARRGSGRFRYANLAVRSRRVVDVVEEQIPVALSLRPELVSVLVGANDLVRFGADPVALARRLEGGIRALRAAGCDVLLVTPFLPHRSEARVLAKRFARFASELRAIAAATGSILLDVDALPALGDPAMWAEDRVHLQAVGHRFLAYRAAEVLGVPDAEALGALDAALHADDDTPVAGLPARVWLRVHAMPWMLRRLTGRTAGDGLSAKHEDYVELRPRSVRPRTDA
;
A
#
# COMPACT_ATOMS: atom_id res chain seq x y z
N MET A 1 24.16 -20.17 0.69
CA MET A 1 23.55 -18.86 0.38
C MET A 1 22.05 -19.07 0.22
N ASN A 2 21.19 -18.27 0.86
CA ASN A 2 19.74 -18.43 0.78
C ASN A 2 19.11 -17.47 -0.26
N GLY A 3 17.83 -17.66 -0.58
CA GLY A 3 17.11 -16.86 -1.58
C GLY A 3 16.99 -15.36 -1.26
N VAL A 4 17.08 -14.96 0.01
CA VAL A 4 17.09 -13.55 0.42
C VAL A 4 18.44 -12.91 0.05
N THR A 5 19.55 -13.56 0.42
CA THR A 5 20.89 -13.09 0.06
C THR A 5 21.06 -13.00 -1.45
N GLY A 6 20.56 -13.98 -2.21
CA GLY A 6 20.58 -13.94 -3.68
C GLY A 6 19.89 -12.71 -4.25
N SER A 7 18.71 -12.34 -3.73
CA SER A 7 18.00 -11.12 -4.14
C SER A 7 18.75 -9.84 -3.79
N VAL A 8 19.32 -9.76 -2.59
CA VAL A 8 20.11 -8.58 -2.19
C VAL A 8 21.30 -8.37 -3.13
N LEU A 9 22.01 -9.44 -3.50
CA LEU A 9 23.12 -9.33 -4.45
C LEU A 9 22.69 -8.88 -5.85
N GLN A 10 21.50 -9.29 -6.30
CA GLN A 10 20.93 -8.82 -7.58
C GLN A 10 20.54 -7.34 -7.50
N VAL A 11 19.94 -6.92 -6.38
CA VAL A 11 19.63 -5.50 -6.13
C VAL A 11 20.92 -4.67 -6.12
N LEU A 12 21.96 -5.10 -5.42
CA LEU A 12 23.23 -4.36 -5.37
C LEU A 12 23.87 -4.22 -6.75
N ARG A 13 23.90 -5.29 -7.56
CA ARG A 13 24.39 -5.21 -8.95
C ARG A 13 23.60 -4.24 -9.80
N HIS A 14 22.27 -4.20 -9.63
CA HIS A 14 21.44 -3.25 -10.35
C HIS A 14 21.74 -1.81 -9.91
N LEU A 15 21.82 -1.56 -8.60
CA LEU A 15 22.13 -0.24 -8.05
C LEU A 15 23.51 0.26 -8.49
N GLU A 16 24.53 -0.61 -8.49
CA GLU A 16 25.88 -0.30 -8.97
C GLU A 16 25.86 0.09 -10.46
N ARG A 17 25.15 -0.68 -11.31
CA ARG A 17 25.00 -0.39 -12.75
C ARG A 17 24.31 0.94 -13.03
N GLU A 18 23.32 1.30 -12.23
CA GLU A 18 22.58 2.57 -12.33
C GLU A 18 23.32 3.74 -11.64
N GLY A 19 24.51 3.52 -11.09
CA GLY A 19 25.34 4.56 -10.48
C GLY A 19 24.87 5.02 -9.10
N HIS A 20 24.11 4.20 -8.36
CA HIS A 20 23.69 4.48 -7.00
C HIS A 20 24.76 4.06 -5.97
N ASP A 21 25.00 4.89 -4.94
CA ASP A 21 25.82 4.50 -3.79
C ASP A 21 25.02 3.61 -2.84
N ALA A 22 25.65 2.55 -2.32
CA ALA A 22 25.01 1.58 -1.45
C ALA A 22 25.88 1.23 -0.23
N LEU A 23 25.23 1.16 0.93
CA LEU A 23 25.77 0.62 2.17
C LEU A 23 25.00 -0.63 2.60
N VAL A 24 25.71 -1.74 2.72
CA VAL A 24 25.15 -3.02 3.18
C VAL A 24 25.44 -3.19 4.67
N VAL A 25 24.38 -3.20 5.49
CA VAL A 25 24.48 -3.53 6.91
C VAL A 25 24.03 -4.98 7.12
N ALA A 26 24.94 -5.86 7.51
CA ALA A 26 24.69 -7.29 7.58
C ALA A 26 25.31 -7.96 8.82
N PRO A 27 24.84 -9.15 9.24
CA PRO A 27 25.53 -9.98 10.23
C PRO A 27 26.94 -10.37 9.74
N GLY A 28 27.97 -10.17 10.55
CA GLY A 28 29.32 -10.64 10.26
C GLY A 28 29.44 -12.16 10.42
N SER A 29 30.11 -12.83 9.48
CA SER A 29 30.30 -14.29 9.45
C SER A 29 31.76 -14.76 9.48
N GLY A 30 32.73 -13.86 9.69
CA GLY A 30 34.17 -14.17 9.69
C GLY A 30 35.02 -12.93 9.37
N PRO A 31 36.35 -13.07 9.19
CA PRO A 31 37.30 -11.94 9.07
C PRO A 31 37.33 -11.23 7.71
N ALA A 32 36.33 -11.42 6.85
CA ALA A 32 36.30 -10.80 5.53
C ALA A 32 35.51 -9.48 5.55
N ASP A 33 36.25 -8.36 5.62
CA ASP A 33 35.77 -6.99 5.42
C ASP A 33 35.75 -6.61 3.93
N ALA A 34 35.21 -7.48 3.07
CA ALA A 34 35.17 -7.22 1.63
C ALA A 34 33.87 -6.52 1.22
N ASP A 35 34.00 -5.40 0.51
CA ASP A 35 32.89 -4.75 -0.17
C ASP A 35 32.24 -5.69 -1.18
N VAL A 36 30.92 -5.61 -1.31
CA VAL A 36 30.12 -6.56 -2.10
C VAL A 36 29.50 -5.79 -3.26
N HIS A 37 29.91 -6.10 -4.49
CA HIS A 37 29.44 -5.43 -5.71
C HIS A 37 29.54 -3.89 -5.62
N GLY A 38 30.74 -3.39 -5.26
CA GLY A 38 31.02 -1.95 -5.12
C GLY A 38 30.37 -1.27 -3.91
N ALA A 39 29.48 -1.95 -3.18
CA ALA A 39 28.81 -1.41 -2.00
C ALA A 39 29.68 -1.55 -0.74
N ARG A 40 29.76 -0.45 0.02
CA ARG A 40 30.41 -0.43 1.33
C ARG A 40 29.70 -1.41 2.27
N THR A 41 30.45 -2.16 3.06
CA THR A 41 29.86 -3.12 4.02
C THR A 41 30.09 -2.72 5.47
N ALA A 42 29.05 -2.82 6.30
CA ALA A 42 29.12 -2.63 7.74
C ALA A 42 28.66 -3.91 8.45
N LEU A 43 29.63 -4.74 8.84
CA LEU A 43 29.37 -6.02 9.49
C LEU A 43 29.08 -5.85 10.99
N LEU A 44 27.99 -6.47 11.44
CA LEU A 44 27.53 -6.42 12.83
C LEU A 44 27.85 -7.70 13.57
N ARG A 45 28.10 -7.59 14.87
CA ARG A 45 28.24 -8.76 15.74
C ARG A 45 26.97 -9.61 15.69
N SER A 46 27.15 -10.91 15.52
CA SER A 46 26.05 -11.84 15.33
C SER A 46 26.35 -13.20 15.95
N VAL A 47 25.29 -13.92 16.28
CA VAL A 47 25.36 -15.29 16.81
C VAL A 47 24.63 -16.26 15.86
N PRO A 48 25.16 -17.48 15.65
CA PRO A 48 24.46 -18.50 14.87
C PRO A 48 23.22 -19.00 15.62
N LEU A 49 22.16 -19.40 14.91
CA LEU A 49 21.03 -20.08 15.52
C LEU A 49 21.38 -21.53 15.89
N PRO A 50 20.89 -22.06 17.04
CA PRO A 50 21.28 -23.39 17.53
C PRO A 50 21.06 -24.56 16.55
N SER A 51 19.93 -24.56 15.84
CA SER A 51 19.57 -25.63 14.88
C SER A 51 19.88 -25.28 13.42
N TYR A 52 20.33 -24.05 13.15
CA TYR A 52 20.62 -23.54 11.80
C TYR A 52 21.79 -22.55 11.84
N PRO A 53 23.04 -23.02 12.02
CA PRO A 53 24.19 -22.16 12.26
C PRO A 53 24.54 -21.22 11.10
N GLU A 54 24.09 -21.53 9.89
CA GLU A 54 24.19 -20.65 8.71
C GLU A 54 23.34 -19.38 8.82
N VAL A 55 22.26 -19.44 9.62
CA VAL A 55 21.41 -18.27 9.88
C VAL A 55 21.95 -17.57 11.12
N ARG A 56 22.48 -16.37 10.92
CA ARG A 56 23.07 -15.56 11.98
C ARG A 56 22.14 -14.42 12.37
N VAL A 57 21.90 -14.27 13.66
CA VAL A 57 21.11 -13.16 14.20
C VAL A 57 22.09 -12.07 14.63
N ALA A 58 22.06 -10.95 13.92
CA ALA A 58 22.79 -9.75 14.32
C ALA A 58 22.02 -8.98 15.38
N PHE A 59 22.76 -8.52 16.40
CA PHE A 59 22.25 -7.61 17.41
C PHE A 59 23.06 -6.32 17.35
N ALA A 60 22.41 -5.23 16.96
CA ALA A 60 22.98 -3.90 17.06
C ALA A 60 22.13 -3.02 17.97
N ARG A 61 22.76 -2.14 18.74
CA ARG A 61 22.01 -1.06 19.40
C ARG A 61 21.48 -0.12 18.33
N THR A 62 20.22 0.33 18.46
CA THR A 62 19.62 1.31 17.53
C THR A 62 20.53 2.52 17.33
N ALA A 63 21.17 3.03 18.40
CA ALA A 63 22.13 4.13 18.31
C ALA A 63 23.31 3.88 17.34
N ARG A 64 23.81 2.63 17.25
CA ARG A 64 24.87 2.29 16.28
C ARG A 64 24.34 2.34 14.85
N LEU A 65 23.14 1.81 14.61
CA LEU A 65 22.51 1.87 13.29
C LEU A 65 22.20 3.32 12.91
N THR A 66 21.65 4.12 13.82
CA THR A 66 21.40 5.55 13.62
C THR A 66 22.70 6.30 13.26
N ARG A 67 23.82 5.98 13.91
CA ARG A 67 25.12 6.57 13.57
C ARG A 67 25.58 6.18 12.16
N LEU A 68 25.55 4.89 11.81
CA LEU A 68 25.92 4.41 10.48
C LEU A 68 25.07 5.05 9.38
N LEU A 69 23.75 5.09 9.58
CA LEU A 69 22.83 5.74 8.64
C LEU A 69 23.10 7.24 8.54
N ARG A 70 23.38 7.93 9.66
CA ARG A 70 23.71 9.36 9.62
C ARG A 70 25.03 9.64 8.89
N GLU A 71 26.05 8.81 9.11
CA GLU A 71 27.37 8.92 8.44
C GLU A 71 27.26 8.65 6.93
N PHE A 72 26.40 7.72 6.52
CA PHE A 72 26.15 7.42 5.11
C PHE A 72 25.21 8.42 4.41
N ALA A 73 24.30 9.05 5.16
CA ALA A 73 23.27 9.96 4.65
C ALA A 73 22.41 9.37 3.51
N PRO A 74 21.73 8.21 3.71
CA PRO A 74 20.93 7.57 2.67
C PRO A 74 19.68 8.37 2.31
N ASP A 75 19.32 8.37 1.03
CA ASP A 75 18.01 8.82 0.57
C ASP A 75 16.87 7.84 0.95
N VAL A 76 17.18 6.56 1.12
CA VAL A 76 16.22 5.50 1.44
C VAL A 76 16.91 4.33 2.16
N VAL A 77 16.19 3.68 3.08
CA VAL A 77 16.64 2.45 3.75
C VAL A 77 15.83 1.24 3.26
N HIS A 78 16.49 0.31 2.57
CA HIS A 78 15.91 -0.95 2.15
C HIS A 78 16.08 -2.03 3.23
N LEU A 79 14.96 -2.59 3.72
CA LEU A 79 14.96 -3.65 4.73
C LEU A 79 14.67 -5.00 4.06
N ALA A 80 15.73 -5.70 3.64
CA ALA A 80 15.64 -6.98 2.95
C ALA A 80 15.20 -8.16 3.85
N SER A 81 15.44 -8.03 5.17
CA SER A 81 15.00 -9.01 6.18
C SER A 81 14.49 -8.28 7.42
N PRO A 82 13.20 -7.93 7.45
CA PRO A 82 12.58 -7.17 8.54
C PRO A 82 12.29 -8.08 9.75
N PHE A 83 13.29 -8.77 10.29
CA PHE A 83 13.13 -9.50 11.56
C PHE A 83 13.78 -8.75 12.71
N VAL A 84 15.01 -9.12 13.11
CA VAL A 84 15.73 -8.44 14.19
C VAL A 84 16.43 -7.19 13.66
N LEU A 85 17.36 -7.36 12.73
CA LEU A 85 18.15 -6.24 12.20
C LEU A 85 17.27 -5.23 11.44
N GLY A 86 16.39 -5.69 10.56
CA GLY A 86 15.48 -4.79 9.85
C GLY A 86 14.48 -4.09 10.79
N GLY A 87 14.10 -4.74 11.89
CA GLY A 87 13.29 -4.11 12.94
C GLY A 87 14.03 -2.96 13.64
N GLN A 88 15.33 -3.12 13.91
CA GLN A 88 16.15 -2.03 14.46
C GLN A 88 16.45 -0.96 13.40
N GLY A 89 16.62 -1.38 12.15
CA GLY A 89 16.85 -0.52 10.99
C GLY A 89 15.68 0.44 10.73
N VAL A 90 14.43 -0.05 10.79
CA VAL A 90 13.26 0.83 10.62
C VAL A 90 13.17 1.86 11.76
N VAL A 91 13.49 1.49 13.00
CA VAL A 91 13.50 2.45 14.12
C VAL A 91 14.58 3.52 13.92
N ALA A 92 15.76 3.12 13.45
CA ALA A 92 16.87 4.04 13.19
C ALA A 92 16.56 5.00 12.03
N ALA A 93 15.97 4.50 10.93
CA ALA A 93 15.55 5.32 9.79
C ALA A 93 14.42 6.30 10.15
N ASP A 94 13.44 5.82 10.92
CA ASP A 94 12.32 6.62 11.42
C ASP A 94 12.81 7.78 12.30
N ALA A 95 13.76 7.53 13.20
CA ALA A 95 14.38 8.55 14.05
C ALA A 95 15.20 9.61 13.29
N LEU A 96 15.59 9.33 12.04
CA LEU A 96 16.41 10.23 11.21
C LEU A 96 15.62 10.98 10.13
N GLY A 97 14.30 10.77 9.99
CA GLY A 97 13.58 11.38 8.86
C GLY A 97 13.73 10.60 7.52
N VAL A 98 14.44 9.47 7.49
CA VAL A 98 14.78 8.77 6.24
C VAL A 98 13.67 7.77 5.85
N PRO A 99 13.15 7.77 4.62
CA PRO A 99 12.15 6.81 4.18
C PRO A 99 12.69 5.38 4.23
N SER A 100 11.81 4.44 4.55
CA SER A 100 12.17 3.01 4.62
C SER A 100 11.22 2.15 3.79
N VAL A 101 11.80 1.21 3.05
CA VAL A 101 11.07 0.21 2.25
C VAL A 101 11.34 -1.16 2.85
N ALA A 102 10.29 -1.80 3.37
CA ALA A 102 10.38 -3.12 3.99
C ALA A 102 9.89 -4.22 3.05
N VAL A 103 10.73 -5.20 2.74
CA VAL A 103 10.36 -6.32 1.86
C VAL A 103 9.97 -7.54 2.69
N TYR A 104 8.77 -8.05 2.46
CA TYR A 104 8.28 -9.26 3.12
C TYR A 104 8.70 -10.51 2.34
N GLN A 105 9.84 -11.12 2.67
CA GLN A 105 10.34 -12.28 1.92
C GLN A 105 10.20 -13.63 2.65
N THR A 106 10.20 -13.60 3.98
CA THR A 106 10.13 -14.80 4.82
C THR A 106 8.81 -14.82 5.57
N ASP A 107 8.03 -15.88 5.41
CA ASP A 107 6.79 -16.07 6.16
C ASP A 107 7.07 -16.53 7.60
N VAL A 108 7.58 -15.62 8.41
CA VAL A 108 7.95 -15.89 9.81
C VAL A 108 6.76 -16.44 10.61
N ILE A 109 5.52 -16.14 10.21
CA ILE A 109 4.30 -16.59 10.88
C ILE A 109 4.07 -18.07 10.60
N ALA A 110 4.05 -18.49 9.33
CA ALA A 110 3.91 -19.90 8.98
C ALA A 110 5.07 -20.74 9.53
N TYR A 111 6.28 -20.19 9.55
CA TYR A 111 7.41 -20.83 10.23
C TYR A 111 7.09 -21.04 11.72
N ALA A 112 6.72 -19.99 12.46
CA ALA A 112 6.40 -20.10 13.88
C ALA A 112 5.27 -21.10 14.19
N GLU A 113 4.25 -21.20 13.33
CA GLU A 113 3.15 -22.16 13.47
C GLU A 113 3.63 -23.61 13.30
N LYS A 114 4.47 -23.88 12.29
CA LYS A 114 4.98 -25.23 12.00
C LYS A 114 5.97 -25.76 13.05
N TYR A 115 6.70 -24.89 13.75
CA TYR A 115 7.58 -25.29 14.86
C TYR A 115 6.82 -25.57 16.17
N GLY A 116 5.50 -25.37 16.21
CA GLY A 116 4.61 -25.96 17.21
C GLY A 116 4.72 -25.41 18.64
N VAL A 117 5.37 -24.27 18.86
CA VAL A 117 5.44 -23.62 20.18
C VAL A 117 4.23 -22.70 20.37
N PRO A 118 3.29 -23.01 21.29
CA PRO A 118 2.09 -22.20 21.50
C PRO A 118 2.45 -20.76 21.88
N GLY A 119 1.78 -19.78 21.27
CA GLY A 119 1.98 -18.35 21.55
C GLY A 119 3.08 -17.66 20.74
N VAL A 120 3.97 -18.39 20.06
CA VAL A 120 5.04 -17.78 19.23
C VAL A 120 4.47 -17.17 17.95
N ALA A 121 3.54 -17.83 17.27
CA ALA A 121 2.94 -17.32 16.03
C ALA A 121 2.19 -15.98 16.22
N PRO A 122 1.33 -15.79 17.25
CA PRO A 122 0.74 -14.48 17.53
C PRO A 122 1.78 -13.40 17.85
N LEU A 123 2.89 -13.74 18.52
CA LEU A 123 3.98 -12.80 18.80
C LEU A 123 4.73 -12.42 17.51
N ALA A 124 5.01 -13.39 16.64
CA ALA A 124 5.61 -13.17 15.33
C ALA A 124 4.71 -12.27 14.46
N ALA A 125 3.41 -12.55 14.41
CA ALA A 125 2.44 -11.74 13.68
C ALA A 125 2.40 -10.29 14.19
N ARG A 126 2.39 -10.08 15.51
CA ARG A 126 2.46 -8.75 16.13
C ARG A 126 3.77 -8.01 15.80
N HIS A 127 4.90 -8.73 15.77
CA HIS A 127 6.20 -8.15 15.41
C HIS A 127 6.24 -7.73 13.94
N VAL A 128 5.83 -8.61 13.02
CA VAL A 128 5.71 -8.33 11.59
C VAL A 128 4.82 -7.11 11.36
N ALA A 129 3.62 -7.10 11.94
CA ALA A 129 2.69 -5.98 11.82
C ALA A 129 3.30 -4.66 12.32
N ARG A 130 3.93 -4.67 13.51
CA ARG A 130 4.55 -3.47 14.10
C ARG A 130 5.63 -2.90 13.21
N LEU A 131 6.48 -3.74 12.65
CA LEU A 131 7.60 -3.31 11.81
C LEU A 131 7.09 -2.77 10.48
N HIS A 132 6.25 -3.53 9.77
CA HIS A 132 5.77 -3.14 8.45
C HIS A 132 4.87 -1.90 8.50
N ARG A 133 4.08 -1.71 9.57
CA ARG A 133 3.33 -0.46 9.81
C ARG A 133 4.21 0.74 10.15
N ARG A 134 5.45 0.50 10.59
CA ARG A 134 6.41 1.56 10.87
C ARG A 134 7.19 1.97 9.61
N ALA A 135 7.44 1.02 8.71
CA ALA A 135 8.08 1.29 7.43
C ALA A 135 7.26 2.29 6.60
N THR A 136 7.92 3.12 5.79
CA THR A 136 7.23 4.09 4.94
C THR A 136 6.41 3.40 3.86
N LEU A 137 6.96 2.32 3.29
CA LEU A 137 6.35 1.47 2.27
C LEU A 137 6.68 -0.01 2.55
N THR A 138 5.73 -0.91 2.31
CA THR A 138 5.95 -2.36 2.37
C THR A 138 5.83 -3.00 0.99
N LEU A 139 6.79 -3.85 0.64
CA LEU A 139 6.78 -4.63 -0.59
C LEU A 139 6.43 -6.09 -0.29
N ALA A 140 5.33 -6.56 -0.86
CA ALA A 140 4.87 -7.94 -0.79
C ALA A 140 5.23 -8.68 -2.09
N PRO A 141 5.75 -9.91 -2.03
CA PRO A 141 6.20 -10.64 -3.21
C PRO A 141 5.05 -11.19 -4.04
N SER A 142 3.90 -11.43 -3.43
CA SER A 142 2.71 -12.01 -4.06
C SER A 142 1.43 -11.38 -3.51
N ARG A 143 0.32 -11.55 -4.22
CA ARG A 143 -1.02 -11.17 -3.78
C ARG A 143 -1.42 -11.88 -2.49
N ALA A 144 -1.03 -13.15 -2.33
CA ALA A 144 -1.25 -13.89 -1.10
C ALA A 144 -0.50 -13.25 0.10
N ALA A 145 0.77 -12.88 -0.09
CA ALA A 145 1.54 -12.19 0.94
C ALA A 145 1.00 -10.79 1.25
N ALA A 146 0.53 -10.06 0.23
CA ALA A 146 -0.12 -8.77 0.42
C ALA A 146 -1.39 -8.92 1.28
N ALA A 147 -2.29 -9.85 0.93
CA ALA A 147 -3.51 -10.12 1.70
C ALA A 147 -3.21 -10.54 3.16
N GLN A 148 -2.16 -11.33 3.39
CA GLN A 148 -1.72 -11.70 4.74
C GLN A 148 -1.29 -10.46 5.55
N LEU A 149 -0.51 -9.57 4.94
CA LEU A 149 -0.06 -8.33 5.58
C LEU A 149 -1.24 -7.36 5.83
N GLU A 150 -2.18 -7.25 4.90
CA GLU A 150 -3.41 -6.45 5.04
C GLU A 150 -4.26 -6.96 6.21
N ALA A 151 -4.41 -8.28 6.35
CA ALA A 151 -5.13 -8.89 7.48
C ALA A 151 -4.47 -8.60 8.84
N LEU A 152 -3.16 -8.33 8.86
CA LEU A 152 -2.42 -7.88 10.04
C LEU A 152 -2.49 -6.36 10.27
N GLY A 153 -3.21 -5.62 9.41
CA GLY A 153 -3.36 -4.17 9.45
C GLY A 153 -2.14 -3.41 8.95
N VAL A 154 -1.33 -4.01 8.08
CA VAL A 154 -0.26 -3.31 7.35
C VAL A 154 -0.89 -2.51 6.21
N ASP A 155 -0.50 -1.25 6.09
CA ASP A 155 -0.93 -0.35 5.01
C ASP A 155 0.20 -0.12 4.00
N ARG A 156 -0.09 0.65 2.93
CA ARG A 156 0.89 1.05 1.90
C ARG A 156 1.71 -0.13 1.37
N ILE A 157 1.00 -1.18 0.99
CA ILE A 157 1.59 -2.37 0.39
C ILE A 157 1.66 -2.18 -1.12
N ARG A 158 2.78 -2.56 -1.73
CA ARG A 158 2.94 -2.71 -3.18
C ARG A 158 3.43 -4.12 -3.48
N THR A 159 3.04 -4.65 -4.63
CA THR A 159 3.54 -5.94 -5.07
C THR A 159 4.89 -5.74 -5.75
N TRP A 160 5.92 -6.46 -5.29
CA TRP A 160 7.24 -6.51 -5.91
C TRP A 160 7.74 -7.95 -5.87
N GLY A 161 7.65 -8.63 -7.01
CA GLY A 161 7.99 -10.04 -7.15
C GLY A 161 9.50 -10.31 -7.15
N ARG A 162 9.93 -11.40 -7.79
CA ARG A 162 11.35 -11.72 -7.98
C ARG A 162 11.68 -11.91 -9.45
N GLY A 163 12.89 -11.52 -9.81
CA GLY A 163 13.43 -11.79 -11.13
C GLY A 163 13.81 -13.27 -11.30
N VAL A 164 13.88 -13.72 -12.55
CA VAL A 164 14.51 -14.98 -12.94
C VAL A 164 15.67 -14.71 -13.89
N ASP A 165 16.72 -15.52 -13.77
CA ASP A 165 17.84 -15.51 -14.72
C ASP A 165 17.44 -16.35 -15.95
N ALA A 166 16.67 -15.76 -16.86
CA ALA A 166 16.15 -16.43 -18.06
C ALA A 166 17.23 -16.74 -19.12
N GLU A 167 18.46 -16.23 -18.92
CA GLU A 167 19.64 -16.60 -19.72
C GLU A 167 20.26 -17.90 -19.22
N ARG A 168 20.38 -18.06 -17.89
CA ARG A 168 20.84 -19.31 -17.28
C ARG A 168 19.78 -20.40 -17.40
N PHE A 169 18.55 -20.13 -16.97
CA PHE A 169 17.44 -21.08 -17.06
C PHE A 169 16.76 -20.91 -18.41
N ARG A 170 16.97 -21.89 -19.29
CA ARG A 170 16.45 -21.85 -20.66
C ARG A 170 16.26 -23.26 -21.22
N PRO A 171 15.27 -23.48 -22.11
CA PRO A 171 14.94 -24.82 -22.62
C PRO A 171 16.11 -25.53 -23.31
N GLU A 172 17.03 -24.77 -23.92
CA GLU A 172 18.19 -25.29 -24.66
C GLU A 172 19.21 -25.99 -23.75
N ARG A 173 19.09 -25.87 -22.43
CA ARG A 173 19.92 -26.62 -21.47
C ARG A 173 19.43 -28.05 -21.22
N ARG A 174 18.31 -28.46 -21.82
CA ARG A 174 17.84 -29.85 -21.74
C ARG A 174 18.92 -30.81 -22.22
N SER A 175 19.22 -31.84 -21.42
CA SER A 175 20.32 -32.78 -21.66
C SER A 175 19.81 -34.23 -21.67
N THR A 176 19.92 -34.89 -22.82
CA THR A 176 19.62 -36.33 -22.96
C THR A 176 20.53 -37.17 -22.07
N ALA A 177 21.83 -36.89 -22.08
CA ALA A 177 22.81 -37.59 -21.23
C ALA A 177 22.47 -37.49 -19.72
N TRP A 178 21.96 -36.34 -19.27
CA TRP A 178 21.51 -36.19 -17.89
C TRP A 178 20.28 -37.07 -17.61
N ARG A 179 19.31 -37.08 -18.52
CA ARG A 179 18.10 -37.90 -18.40
C ARG A 179 18.40 -39.40 -18.40
N ASP A 180 19.26 -39.85 -19.30
CA ASP A 180 19.63 -41.28 -19.42
C ASP A 180 20.31 -41.81 -18.16
N ARG A 181 21.03 -40.94 -17.43
CA ARG A 181 21.65 -41.27 -16.13
C ARG A 181 20.64 -41.31 -14.98
N VAL A 182 19.57 -40.52 -15.04
CA VAL A 182 18.59 -40.37 -13.95
C VAL A 182 17.46 -41.40 -14.10
N ALA A 183 16.81 -41.43 -15.25
CA ALA A 183 15.80 -42.44 -15.59
C ALA A 183 15.58 -42.47 -17.12
N PRO A 184 16.22 -43.42 -17.82
CA PRO A 184 16.14 -43.52 -19.28
C PRO A 184 14.73 -43.94 -19.71
N GLY A 185 14.16 -43.19 -20.67
CA GLY A 185 12.87 -43.51 -21.29
C GLY A 185 11.61 -43.17 -20.48
N GLU A 186 11.75 -42.63 -19.27
CA GLU A 186 10.62 -42.25 -18.41
C GLU A 186 10.33 -40.74 -18.49
N VAL A 187 9.09 -40.36 -18.14
CA VAL A 187 8.69 -38.97 -17.90
C VAL A 187 9.22 -38.56 -16.54
N LEU A 188 10.06 -37.51 -16.51
CA LEU A 188 10.68 -37.01 -15.30
C LEU A 188 9.81 -35.95 -14.65
N VAL A 189 9.22 -36.29 -13.51
CA VAL A 189 8.46 -35.38 -12.66
C VAL A 189 9.38 -34.94 -11.52
N GLY A 190 9.70 -33.65 -11.43
CA GLY A 190 10.75 -33.18 -10.53
C GLY A 190 10.29 -32.18 -9.48
N TYR A 191 10.88 -32.26 -8.29
CA TYR A 191 10.83 -31.24 -7.25
C TYR A 191 12.22 -30.63 -7.06
N VAL A 192 12.28 -29.31 -6.88
CA VAL A 192 13.51 -28.58 -6.53
C VAL A 192 13.27 -27.71 -5.31
N GLY A 193 14.11 -27.89 -4.31
CA GLY A 193 14.11 -27.02 -3.13
C GLY A 193 14.71 -27.68 -1.91
N ARG A 194 14.65 -26.97 -0.78
CA ARG A 194 15.08 -27.51 0.51
C ARG A 194 14.18 -28.68 0.92
N LEU A 195 14.77 -29.74 1.46
CA LEU A 195 14.03 -30.89 2.00
C LEU A 195 13.73 -30.65 3.48
N ALA A 196 12.66 -29.89 3.73
CA ALA A 196 12.24 -29.51 5.08
C ALA A 196 10.72 -29.65 5.24
N PRO A 197 10.20 -29.83 6.48
CA PRO A 197 8.77 -30.10 6.71
C PRO A 197 7.84 -29.04 6.11
N GLU A 198 8.28 -27.77 6.05
CA GLU A 198 7.46 -26.71 5.49
C GLU A 198 7.18 -26.86 3.99
N LYS A 199 7.99 -27.65 3.27
CA LYS A 199 7.89 -27.86 1.83
C LYS A 199 7.01 -29.03 1.42
N GLN A 200 6.56 -29.85 2.37
CA GLN A 200 5.61 -30.95 2.14
C GLN A 200 6.01 -31.88 1.00
N VAL A 201 7.30 -32.21 0.90
CA VAL A 201 7.83 -33.08 -0.17
C VAL A 201 7.27 -34.51 -0.03
N GLU A 202 6.86 -34.90 1.18
CA GLU A 202 6.16 -36.14 1.47
C GLU A 202 4.86 -36.32 0.67
N ASP A 203 4.18 -35.24 0.30
CA ASP A 203 2.93 -35.28 -0.47
C ASP A 203 3.15 -35.87 -1.87
N LEU A 204 4.39 -35.86 -2.37
CA LEU A 204 4.77 -36.48 -3.65
C LEU A 204 4.70 -38.01 -3.62
N ALA A 205 4.54 -38.64 -2.45
CA ALA A 205 4.32 -40.09 -2.34
C ALA A 205 3.06 -40.53 -3.10
N VAL A 206 2.07 -39.65 -3.24
CA VAL A 206 0.85 -39.92 -4.02
C VAL A 206 1.13 -40.11 -5.51
N LEU A 207 2.32 -39.76 -6.00
CA LEU A 207 2.73 -39.96 -7.39
C LEU A 207 3.27 -41.38 -7.64
N GLY A 208 3.49 -42.18 -6.59
CA GLY A 208 3.94 -43.57 -6.72
C GLY A 208 3.01 -44.40 -7.60
N GLY A 209 3.58 -45.20 -8.50
CA GLY A 209 2.83 -46.07 -9.39
C GLY A 209 2.06 -45.37 -10.53
N ILE A 210 2.36 -44.11 -10.86
CA ILE A 210 1.95 -43.56 -12.17
C ILE A 210 2.83 -44.25 -13.25
N PRO A 211 2.24 -44.95 -14.25
CA PRO A 211 3.03 -45.66 -15.26
C PRO A 211 3.94 -44.73 -16.07
N GLY A 212 5.19 -45.15 -16.28
CA GLY A 212 6.15 -44.43 -17.11
C GLY A 212 6.65 -43.11 -16.52
N VAL A 213 6.43 -42.86 -15.22
CA VAL A 213 6.89 -41.67 -14.52
C VAL A 213 7.99 -42.00 -13.53
N ARG A 214 9.08 -41.22 -13.56
CA ARG A 214 10.10 -41.19 -12.50
C ARG A 214 10.00 -39.89 -11.72
N LEU A 215 9.92 -40.02 -10.39
CA LEU A 215 10.06 -38.88 -9.48
C LEU A 215 11.54 -38.53 -9.28
N VAL A 216 11.91 -37.26 -9.46
CA VAL A 216 13.27 -36.75 -9.22
C VAL A 216 13.23 -35.66 -8.15
N VAL A 217 14.00 -35.83 -7.09
CA VAL A 217 14.08 -34.90 -5.96
C VAL A 217 15.45 -34.23 -5.95
N ILE A 218 15.47 -32.92 -6.25
CA ILE A 218 16.67 -32.09 -6.33
C ILE A 218 16.73 -31.18 -5.10
N GLY A 219 17.72 -31.41 -4.25
CA GLY A 219 17.93 -30.64 -3.02
C GLY A 219 18.41 -31.49 -1.85
N ASP A 220 18.61 -30.83 -0.72
CA ASP A 220 18.98 -31.46 0.54
C ASP A 220 18.28 -30.76 1.72
N GLY A 221 18.31 -31.37 2.90
CA GLY A 221 17.74 -30.81 4.11
C GLY A 221 17.42 -31.86 5.18
N PRO A 222 16.93 -31.40 6.35
CA PRO A 222 16.70 -32.25 7.51
C PRO A 222 15.71 -33.39 7.27
N SER A 223 14.80 -33.27 6.29
CA SER A 223 13.82 -34.32 5.97
C SER A 223 14.34 -35.39 5.01
N ARG A 224 15.59 -35.29 4.50
CA ARG A 224 16.11 -36.16 3.43
C ARG A 224 15.97 -37.66 3.74
N ALA A 225 16.51 -38.12 4.87
CA ALA A 225 16.50 -39.55 5.22
C ALA A 225 15.07 -40.12 5.33
N ARG A 226 14.13 -39.32 5.86
CA ARG A 226 12.71 -39.70 5.93
C ARG A 226 12.08 -39.78 4.53
N LEU A 227 12.40 -38.84 3.64
CA LEU A 227 11.88 -38.81 2.27
C LEU A 227 12.43 -39.97 1.43
N GLU A 228 13.70 -40.34 1.57
CA GLU A 228 14.29 -41.50 0.90
C GLU A 228 13.58 -42.81 1.31
N THR A 229 13.10 -42.90 2.55
CA THR A 229 12.29 -44.04 3.02
C THR A 229 10.86 -44.01 2.45
N LEU A 230 10.24 -42.83 2.35
CA LEU A 230 8.86 -42.66 1.85
C LEU A 230 8.74 -42.75 0.34
N LEU A 231 9.82 -42.45 -0.39
CA LEU A 231 9.88 -42.36 -1.84
C LEU A 231 10.99 -43.29 -2.39
N PRO A 232 10.91 -44.61 -2.16
CA PRO A 232 12.00 -45.53 -2.47
C PRO A 232 12.35 -45.61 -3.96
N ASP A 233 11.38 -45.33 -4.83
CA ASP A 233 11.56 -45.33 -6.29
C ASP A 233 12.01 -43.97 -6.86
N ALA A 234 12.13 -42.94 -6.03
CA ALA A 234 12.53 -41.60 -6.48
C ALA A 234 14.06 -41.48 -6.57
N VAL A 235 14.53 -40.65 -7.51
CA VAL A 235 15.96 -40.34 -7.64
C VAL A 235 16.28 -39.08 -6.84
N PHE A 236 17.16 -39.21 -5.85
CA PHE A 236 17.65 -38.08 -5.05
C PHE A 236 19.02 -37.62 -5.57
N THR A 237 19.10 -36.41 -6.11
CA THR A 237 20.38 -35.88 -6.67
C THR A 237 21.26 -35.21 -5.62
N GLY A 238 20.71 -34.92 -4.44
CA GLY A 238 21.30 -33.95 -3.52
C GLY A 238 21.18 -32.51 -4.02
N PHE A 239 21.90 -31.59 -3.38
CA PHE A 239 21.91 -30.18 -3.75
C PHE A 239 22.61 -29.94 -5.09
N LEU A 240 21.90 -29.29 -6.03
CA LEU A 240 22.46 -28.78 -7.28
C LEU A 240 22.35 -27.25 -7.30
N GLY A 241 23.38 -26.58 -7.83
CA GLY A 241 23.42 -25.12 -7.98
C GLY A 241 23.85 -24.68 -9.37
N GLY A 242 23.66 -23.41 -9.68
CA GLY A 242 24.15 -22.80 -10.93
C GLY A 242 23.71 -23.54 -12.19
N ASP A 243 24.68 -23.87 -13.04
CA ASP A 243 24.46 -24.47 -14.36
C ASP A 243 24.01 -25.93 -14.29
N GLU A 244 24.41 -26.67 -13.25
CA GLU A 244 23.96 -28.04 -13.02
C GLU A 244 22.47 -28.08 -12.71
N LEU A 245 22.01 -27.17 -11.84
CA LEU A 245 20.59 -27.03 -11.55
C LEU A 245 19.81 -26.64 -12.81
N ALA A 246 20.29 -25.66 -13.58
CA ALA A 246 19.62 -25.23 -14.81
C ALA A 246 19.49 -26.38 -15.84
N THR A 247 20.53 -27.21 -15.96
CA THR A 247 20.52 -28.41 -16.82
C THR A 247 19.53 -29.45 -16.32
N ALA A 248 19.54 -29.75 -15.01
CA ALA A 248 18.61 -30.70 -14.41
C ALA A 248 17.16 -30.24 -14.58
N LEU A 249 16.88 -28.96 -14.32
CA LEU A 249 15.56 -28.37 -14.41
C LEU A 249 15.00 -28.43 -15.85
N ALA A 250 15.77 -28.00 -16.85
CA ALA A 250 15.38 -28.07 -18.27
C ALA A 250 15.25 -29.52 -18.78
N SER A 251 15.85 -30.47 -18.05
CA SER A 251 15.75 -31.89 -18.32
C SER A 251 14.55 -32.55 -17.64
N LEU A 252 13.75 -31.85 -16.84
CA LEU A 252 12.46 -32.35 -16.34
C LEU A 252 11.37 -32.28 -17.44
N ASP A 253 10.28 -33.01 -17.27
CA ASP A 253 9.09 -32.91 -18.13
C ASP A 253 7.93 -32.21 -17.43
N VAL A 254 7.84 -32.34 -16.11
CA VAL A 254 6.89 -31.64 -15.25
C VAL A 254 7.61 -31.25 -13.97
N PHE A 255 7.43 -30.01 -13.54
CA PHE A 255 7.90 -29.56 -12.23
C PHE A 255 6.74 -29.54 -11.23
N VAL A 256 6.96 -30.05 -10.02
CA VAL A 256 5.92 -30.12 -8.98
C VAL A 256 6.34 -29.35 -7.74
N HIS A 257 5.43 -28.51 -7.24
CA HIS A 257 5.59 -27.77 -6.00
C HIS A 257 4.45 -28.06 -5.01
N PRO A 258 4.69 -28.94 -4.00
CA PRO A 258 3.63 -29.33 -3.07
C PRO A 258 3.44 -28.36 -1.89
N GLY A 259 4.46 -27.60 -1.52
CA GLY A 259 4.46 -26.81 -0.27
C GLY A 259 3.46 -25.65 -0.23
N GLU A 260 2.59 -25.63 0.78
CA GLU A 260 1.60 -24.57 1.00
C GLU A 260 2.16 -23.28 1.63
N SER A 261 3.34 -23.37 2.24
CA SER A 261 4.01 -22.25 2.91
C SER A 261 5.11 -21.66 2.02
N GLU A 262 4.68 -20.89 1.02
CA GLU A 262 5.58 -20.29 0.04
C GLU A 262 5.18 -18.84 -0.24
N THR A 263 6.11 -17.89 -0.04
CA THR A 263 5.85 -16.45 -0.22
C THR A 263 5.86 -16.05 -1.68
N PHE A 264 6.68 -16.71 -2.50
CA PHE A 264 6.77 -16.41 -3.93
C PHE A 264 6.99 -17.64 -4.83
N CYS A 265 7.86 -18.58 -4.42
CA CYS A 265 8.28 -19.75 -5.20
C CYS A 265 9.23 -19.46 -6.37
N GLN A 266 10.51 -19.21 -6.07
CA GLN A 266 11.53 -18.95 -7.10
C GLN A 266 11.68 -20.11 -8.09
N THR A 267 11.60 -21.36 -7.63
CA THR A 267 11.83 -22.56 -8.45
C THR A 267 10.74 -22.78 -9.50
N VAL A 268 9.51 -22.28 -9.28
CA VAL A 268 8.46 -22.26 -10.31
C VAL A 268 8.86 -21.32 -11.46
N GLN A 269 9.41 -20.15 -11.18
CA GLN A 269 9.88 -19.25 -12.25
C GLN A 269 11.06 -19.85 -13.00
N GLU A 270 11.98 -20.50 -12.30
CA GLU A 270 13.10 -21.21 -12.93
C GLU A 270 12.58 -22.33 -13.84
N ALA A 271 11.54 -23.07 -13.42
CA ALA A 271 10.92 -24.13 -14.22
C ALA A 271 10.25 -23.57 -15.48
N HIS A 272 9.46 -22.50 -15.32
CA HIS A 272 8.86 -21.78 -16.45
C HIS A 272 9.94 -21.25 -17.41
N ALA A 273 11.03 -20.68 -16.88
CA ALA A 273 12.14 -20.19 -17.69
C ALA A 273 12.82 -21.34 -18.45
N SER A 274 12.94 -22.52 -17.86
CA SER A 274 13.42 -23.72 -18.55
C SER A 274 12.40 -24.36 -19.51
N GLY A 275 11.21 -23.77 -19.69
CA GLY A 275 10.16 -24.30 -20.56
C GLY A 275 9.47 -25.54 -20.00
N VAL A 276 9.49 -25.73 -18.68
CA VAL A 276 8.90 -26.89 -18.01
C VAL A 276 7.54 -26.50 -17.40
N PRO A 277 6.44 -27.20 -17.74
CA PRO A 277 5.14 -26.94 -17.15
C PRO A 277 5.10 -27.32 -15.67
N VAL A 278 4.25 -26.62 -14.90
CA VAL A 278 4.22 -26.72 -13.44
C VAL A 278 2.92 -27.30 -12.92
N VAL A 279 2.99 -28.16 -11.91
CA VAL A 279 1.88 -28.51 -11.03
C VAL A 279 2.19 -27.97 -9.64
N ALA A 280 1.40 -27.04 -9.13
CA ALA A 280 1.64 -26.41 -7.83
C ALA A 280 0.37 -26.31 -6.99
N THR A 281 0.55 -26.18 -5.66
CA THR A 281 -0.58 -25.94 -4.76
C THR A 281 -1.25 -24.60 -5.06
N GLY A 282 -2.58 -24.56 -5.03
CA GLY A 282 -3.42 -23.39 -5.29
C GLY A 282 -3.41 -22.36 -4.16
N ARG A 283 -2.29 -22.20 -3.46
CA ARG A 283 -2.12 -21.31 -2.30
C ARG A 283 -0.73 -20.67 -2.29
N GLY A 284 -0.65 -19.47 -1.73
CA GLY A 284 0.62 -18.76 -1.56
C GLY A 284 1.15 -18.16 -2.87
N GLY A 285 2.47 -18.05 -2.97
CA GLY A 285 3.20 -17.50 -4.12
C GLY A 285 2.90 -18.14 -5.48
N PRO A 286 2.77 -19.48 -5.61
CA PRO A 286 2.51 -20.14 -6.89
C PRO A 286 1.28 -19.66 -7.65
N VAL A 287 0.25 -19.15 -6.96
CA VAL A 287 -0.99 -18.62 -7.56
C VAL A 287 -0.74 -17.43 -8.50
N ASP A 288 0.35 -16.69 -8.30
CA ASP A 288 0.75 -15.56 -9.14
C ASP A 288 1.71 -15.94 -10.28
N LEU A 289 2.18 -17.19 -10.27
CA LEU A 289 3.15 -17.72 -11.22
C LEU A 289 2.53 -18.69 -12.22
N VAL A 290 1.53 -19.47 -11.80
CA VAL A 290 0.90 -20.52 -12.60
C VAL A 290 -0.49 -20.09 -13.06
N ARG A 291 -0.68 -20.00 -14.36
CA ARG A 291 -1.99 -19.84 -15.02
C ARG A 291 -2.53 -21.23 -15.33
N SER A 292 -3.41 -21.70 -14.45
CA SER A 292 -4.03 -23.02 -14.56
C SER A 292 -4.66 -23.23 -15.95
N SER A 293 -4.41 -24.38 -16.58
CA SER A 293 -4.80 -24.73 -17.96
C SER A 293 -4.06 -23.98 -19.09
N VAL A 294 -3.04 -23.17 -18.78
CA VAL A 294 -2.27 -22.42 -19.79
C VAL A 294 -0.80 -22.81 -19.75
N ASP A 295 -0.16 -22.70 -18.58
CA ASP A 295 1.26 -23.03 -18.39
C ASP A 295 1.49 -24.08 -17.28
N GLY A 296 0.40 -24.56 -16.68
CA GLY A 296 0.46 -25.53 -15.60
C GLY A 296 -0.90 -25.81 -14.98
N TRP A 297 -0.87 -26.43 -13.80
CA TRP A 297 -2.02 -26.75 -12.97
C TRP A 297 -1.84 -26.22 -11.55
N LEU A 298 -2.90 -25.61 -11.03
CA LEU A 298 -3.06 -25.37 -9.59
C LEU A 298 -4.01 -26.42 -9.02
N TYR A 299 -3.55 -27.20 -8.04
CA TYR A 299 -4.38 -28.18 -7.35
C TYR A 299 -4.87 -27.63 -6.01
N ARG A 300 -5.98 -28.16 -5.48
CA ARG A 300 -6.52 -27.69 -4.20
C ARG A 300 -5.57 -28.05 -3.03
N PRO A 301 -5.20 -27.12 -2.14
CA PRO A 301 -4.35 -27.42 -0.98
C PRO A 301 -4.88 -28.60 -0.15
N GLY A 302 -4.01 -29.56 0.15
CA GLY A 302 -4.34 -30.81 0.85
C GLY A 302 -5.03 -31.90 0.00
N ASP A 303 -5.41 -31.63 -1.26
CA ASP A 303 -6.04 -32.60 -2.15
C ASP A 303 -5.00 -33.38 -2.96
N LEU A 304 -4.47 -34.45 -2.37
CA LEU A 304 -3.44 -35.28 -2.99
C LEU A 304 -3.97 -36.08 -4.19
N ALA A 305 -5.28 -36.33 -4.26
CA ALA A 305 -5.90 -37.00 -5.40
C ALA A 305 -5.91 -36.07 -6.62
N ASP A 306 -6.24 -34.79 -6.43
CA ASP A 306 -6.13 -33.77 -7.48
C ASP A 306 -4.67 -33.58 -7.90
N LEU A 307 -3.72 -33.47 -6.96
CA LEU A 307 -2.28 -33.44 -7.27
C LEU A 307 -1.87 -34.59 -8.20
N ARG A 308 -2.21 -35.83 -7.83
CA ARG A 308 -1.92 -37.02 -8.65
C ARG A 308 -2.56 -36.91 -10.03
N ALA A 309 -3.83 -36.51 -10.10
CA ALA A 309 -4.56 -36.39 -11.36
C ALA A 309 -3.92 -35.35 -12.30
N ARG A 310 -3.50 -34.19 -11.79
CA ARG A 310 -2.83 -33.15 -12.58
C ARG A 310 -1.46 -33.57 -13.09
N VAL A 311 -0.70 -34.30 -12.27
CA VAL A 311 0.58 -34.87 -12.71
C VAL A 311 0.36 -35.96 -13.76
N ALA A 312 -0.61 -36.85 -13.58
CA ALA A 312 -0.94 -37.89 -14.55
C ALA A 312 -1.42 -37.32 -15.88
N ASP A 313 -2.24 -36.25 -15.85
CA ASP A 313 -2.69 -35.52 -17.04
C ASP A 313 -1.51 -35.00 -17.86
N LEU A 314 -0.55 -34.32 -17.21
CA LEU A 314 0.64 -33.84 -17.90
C LEU A 314 1.57 -34.97 -18.28
N ALA A 315 1.72 -36.04 -17.49
CA ALA A 315 2.60 -37.17 -17.82
C ALA A 315 2.07 -38.00 -19.01
N GLY A 316 0.75 -38.07 -19.19
CA GLY A 316 0.11 -38.82 -20.27
C GLY A 316 0.08 -38.11 -21.63
N ASP A 317 0.30 -36.79 -21.68
CA ASP A 317 0.13 -35.99 -22.89
C ASP A 317 1.36 -35.11 -23.21
N GLU A 318 2.21 -35.58 -24.11
CA GLU A 318 3.41 -34.85 -24.54
C GLU A 318 3.08 -33.54 -25.27
N SER A 319 2.00 -33.52 -26.05
CA SER A 319 1.61 -32.31 -26.80
C SER A 319 1.19 -31.20 -25.85
N LYS A 320 0.43 -31.55 -24.81
CA LYS A 320 0.05 -30.62 -23.74
C LYS A 320 1.27 -30.13 -22.97
N ARG A 321 2.22 -31.01 -22.62
CA ARG A 321 3.48 -30.57 -21.96
C ARG A 321 4.24 -29.55 -22.80
N ARG A 322 4.37 -29.78 -24.11
CA ARG A 322 5.04 -28.84 -25.02
C ARG A 322 4.31 -27.50 -25.07
N SER A 323 2.99 -27.51 -25.26
CA SER A 323 2.18 -26.28 -25.28
C SER A 323 2.29 -25.49 -23.98
N PHE A 324 2.17 -26.16 -22.83
CA PHE A 324 2.28 -25.51 -21.53
C PHE A 324 3.70 -25.00 -21.28
N GLY A 325 4.73 -25.75 -21.68
CA GLY A 325 6.14 -25.33 -21.59
C GLY A 325 6.44 -24.06 -22.39
N THR A 326 5.90 -23.93 -23.60
CA THR A 326 6.01 -22.69 -24.40
C THR A 326 5.32 -21.52 -23.68
N ALA A 327 4.07 -21.70 -23.25
CA ALA A 327 3.33 -20.66 -22.54
C ALA A 327 4.00 -20.27 -21.20
N ALA A 328 4.62 -21.23 -20.51
CA ALA A 328 5.38 -21.03 -19.28
C ALA A 328 6.59 -20.11 -19.51
N ARG A 329 7.38 -20.38 -20.56
CA ARG A 329 8.52 -19.55 -20.96
C ARG A 329 8.06 -18.14 -21.32
N GLU A 330 7.04 -18.00 -22.16
CA GLU A 330 6.50 -16.69 -22.54
C GLU A 330 6.04 -15.87 -21.32
N GLY A 331 5.38 -16.51 -20.35
CA GLY A 331 4.86 -15.84 -19.16
C GLY A 331 5.92 -15.29 -18.19
N VAL A 332 7.18 -15.74 -18.30
CA VAL A 332 8.26 -15.36 -17.38
C VAL A 332 9.37 -14.52 -18.03
N GLN A 333 9.43 -14.44 -19.37
CA GLN A 333 10.50 -13.75 -20.11
C GLN A 333 10.72 -12.29 -19.68
N SER A 334 9.65 -11.56 -19.36
CA SER A 334 9.74 -10.15 -18.94
C SER A 334 10.12 -9.96 -17.47
N ARG A 335 10.15 -11.03 -16.67
CA ARG A 335 10.43 -10.98 -15.22
C ARG A 335 11.93 -11.05 -14.94
N THR A 336 12.69 -10.14 -15.53
CA THR A 336 14.15 -10.07 -15.36
C THR A 336 14.54 -9.37 -14.06
N TRP A 337 15.74 -9.63 -13.55
CA TRP A 337 16.28 -8.87 -12.42
C TRP A 337 16.44 -7.38 -12.71
N GLU A 338 16.66 -7.01 -13.97
CA GLU A 338 16.73 -5.62 -14.42
C GLU A 338 15.36 -4.92 -14.32
N SER A 339 14.29 -5.54 -14.85
CA SER A 339 12.94 -4.98 -14.74
C SER A 339 12.51 -4.82 -13.27
N LEU A 340 12.81 -5.83 -12.43
CA LEU A 340 12.52 -5.78 -11.00
C LEU A 340 13.38 -4.75 -10.26
N GLY A 341 14.60 -4.50 -10.74
CA GLY A 341 15.48 -3.44 -10.26
C GLY A 341 14.88 -2.05 -10.51
N HIS A 342 14.45 -1.77 -11.73
CA HIS A 342 13.78 -0.50 -12.08
C HIS A 342 12.52 -0.27 -11.21
N GLN A 343 11.67 -1.30 -11.08
CA GLN A 343 10.49 -1.23 -10.22
C GLN A 343 10.85 -0.93 -8.75
N LEU A 344 11.95 -1.51 -8.25
CA LEU A 344 12.41 -1.26 -6.88
C LEU A 344 12.84 0.20 -6.69
N VAL A 345 13.52 0.79 -7.67
CA VAL A 345 13.92 2.20 -7.64
C VAL A 345 12.70 3.11 -7.67
N ASP A 346 11.67 2.79 -8.47
CA ASP A 346 10.39 3.51 -8.43
C ASP A 346 9.73 3.45 -7.04
N HIS A 347 9.75 2.29 -6.39
CA HIS A 347 9.27 2.16 -5.02
C HIS A 347 10.09 2.97 -4.00
N TYR A 348 11.39 3.19 -4.24
CA TYR A 348 12.18 4.11 -3.43
C TYR A 348 11.75 5.57 -3.62
N ARG A 349 11.44 5.98 -4.85
CA ARG A 349 10.89 7.32 -5.14
C ARG A 349 9.53 7.50 -4.46
N ASP A 350 8.65 6.50 -4.54
CA ASP A 350 7.37 6.49 -3.83
C ASP A 350 7.56 6.67 -2.32
N ALA A 351 8.47 5.91 -1.71
CA ALA A 351 8.74 6.02 -0.28
C ALA A 351 9.27 7.42 0.10
N ARG A 352 10.10 8.05 -0.74
CA ARG A 352 10.55 9.43 -0.54
C ARG A 352 9.41 10.44 -0.61
N MET A 353 8.45 10.26 -1.51
CA MET A 353 7.25 11.11 -1.58
C MET A 353 6.32 10.93 -0.38
N LEU A 354 6.22 9.70 0.14
CA LEU A 354 5.36 9.35 1.27
C LEU A 354 5.92 9.78 2.63
N ARG A 355 7.24 9.93 2.76
CA ARG A 355 7.88 10.22 4.06
C ARG A 355 7.52 11.60 4.64
N PRO A 356 7.52 12.72 3.88
CA PRO A 356 7.08 14.01 4.39
C PRO A 356 5.65 14.00 4.94
N ILE A 357 4.77 13.18 4.34
CA ILE A 357 3.41 12.98 4.86
C ILE A 357 3.48 12.34 6.26
N ASP A 358 4.24 11.27 6.42
CA ASP A 358 4.38 10.58 7.72
C ASP A 358 4.97 11.48 8.81
N ASP A 359 5.92 12.34 8.47
CA ASP A 359 6.56 13.28 9.40
C ASP A 359 5.62 14.42 9.82
N ALA A 360 4.66 14.78 8.97
CA ALA A 360 3.66 15.79 9.24
C ALA A 360 2.49 15.28 10.10
N LEU A 361 2.21 13.97 10.11
CA LEU A 361 1.10 13.40 10.87
C LEU A 361 1.26 13.59 12.39
N LEU A 362 0.30 14.29 13.01
CA LEU A 362 0.24 14.42 14.47
C LEU A 362 0.02 13.08 15.21
N ALA A 363 -0.60 12.12 14.53
CA ALA A 363 -0.76 10.74 15.00
C ALA A 363 -0.85 9.78 13.79
N ARG A 364 -0.15 8.65 13.86
CA ARG A 364 -0.28 7.60 12.83
C ARG A 364 -1.64 6.91 12.94
N ALA A 365 -2.40 6.99 11.86
CA ALA A 365 -3.65 6.28 11.67
C ALA A 365 -3.45 4.75 11.63
N ALA A 366 -4.55 4.00 11.74
CA ALA A 366 -4.47 2.55 11.55
C ALA A 366 -4.09 2.21 10.10
N THR A 367 -4.68 2.96 9.17
CA THR A 367 -4.34 2.98 7.74
C THR A 367 -3.90 4.39 7.41
N ARG A 368 -2.63 4.58 7.05
CA ARG A 368 -2.06 5.86 6.64
C ARG A 368 -2.59 6.29 5.27
N PRO A 369 -2.62 7.61 4.98
CA PRO A 369 -2.90 8.10 3.63
C PRO A 369 -1.93 7.44 2.65
N SER A 370 -2.41 6.99 1.49
CA SER A 370 -1.49 6.77 0.37
C SER A 370 -1.03 8.13 -0.18
N ALA A 371 -0.03 8.16 -1.06
CA ALA A 371 0.29 9.39 -1.78
C ALA A 371 -1.03 9.93 -2.36
N PRO A 372 -1.25 11.26 -2.38
CA PRO A 372 -2.44 11.81 -3.01
C PRO A 372 -2.55 11.12 -4.36
N ALA A 373 -3.64 10.39 -4.58
CA ALA A 373 -3.75 9.54 -5.75
C ALA A 373 -3.40 10.45 -6.93
N ALA A 374 -2.23 10.21 -7.56
CA ALA A 374 -1.95 10.82 -8.84
C ALA A 374 -3.22 10.53 -9.63
N PRO A 375 -3.86 11.56 -10.21
CA PRO A 375 -5.14 11.40 -10.87
C PRO A 375 -5.00 10.14 -11.68
N ARG A 376 -5.86 9.14 -11.45
CA ARG A 376 -5.82 7.90 -12.22
C ARG A 376 -5.68 8.38 -13.65
N ALA A 377 -4.52 8.17 -14.24
CA ALA A 377 -4.27 8.38 -15.65
C ALA A 377 -5.01 7.24 -16.36
N ALA A 378 -6.33 7.20 -16.17
CA ALA A 378 -7.23 6.68 -17.14
C ALA A 378 -7.14 7.73 -18.25
N GLU A 379 -6.28 7.44 -19.23
CA GLU A 379 -6.43 7.97 -20.57
C GLU A 379 -7.93 8.07 -20.89
N GLY A 380 -8.44 9.30 -20.99
CA GLY A 380 -9.85 9.55 -21.31
C GLY A 380 -10.82 9.85 -20.17
N MET A 381 -10.40 10.32 -18.98
CA MET A 381 -11.36 10.89 -18.02
C MET A 381 -12.14 12.06 -18.66
N PRO A 382 -13.48 11.97 -18.78
CA PRO A 382 -14.27 13.06 -19.31
C PRO A 382 -14.24 14.23 -18.32
N VAL A 383 -14.12 15.43 -18.88
CA VAL A 383 -14.34 16.73 -18.24
C VAL A 383 -15.45 16.66 -17.17
N PRO A 384 -15.37 17.37 -16.02
CA PRO A 384 -16.37 17.31 -14.96
C PRO A 384 -17.79 17.35 -15.52
N ARG A 385 -18.54 16.24 -15.35
CA ARG A 385 -19.86 16.04 -15.97
C ARG A 385 -21.01 16.67 -15.18
N TRP A 386 -20.76 17.02 -13.93
CA TRP A 386 -21.81 17.41 -12.99
C TRP A 386 -22.36 18.80 -13.29
N SER A 387 -23.67 18.93 -13.21
CA SER A 387 -24.43 20.17 -13.35
C SER A 387 -25.16 20.56 -12.07
N ARG A 388 -25.25 19.65 -11.09
CA ARG A 388 -25.88 19.85 -9.79
C ARG A 388 -24.95 19.38 -8.66
N TYR A 389 -24.53 20.31 -7.82
CA TYR A 389 -23.63 20.06 -6.70
C TYR A 389 -24.25 20.50 -5.37
N VAL A 390 -24.22 19.65 -4.35
CA VAL A 390 -24.68 19.97 -2.99
C VAL A 390 -23.53 19.75 -2.00
N ALA A 391 -23.25 20.75 -1.16
CA ALA A 391 -22.23 20.66 -0.12
C ALA A 391 -22.87 20.41 1.25
N LEU A 392 -22.37 19.41 1.97
CA LEU A 392 -22.82 18.99 3.30
C LEU A 392 -21.70 19.11 4.32
N GLY A 393 -22.04 19.49 5.55
CA GLY A 393 -21.06 19.56 6.62
C GLY A 393 -21.37 20.55 7.73
N ASP A 394 -20.30 21.05 8.32
CA ASP A 394 -20.29 21.98 9.44
C ASP A 394 -19.77 23.38 9.06
N SER A 395 -19.16 24.11 10.01
CA SER A 395 -18.67 25.47 9.81
C SER A 395 -17.56 25.59 8.75
N ILE A 396 -16.77 24.54 8.51
CA ILE A 396 -15.75 24.58 7.45
C ILE A 396 -16.42 24.57 6.07
N THR A 397 -17.44 23.74 5.87
CA THR A 397 -18.20 23.71 4.61
C THR A 397 -19.08 24.94 4.44
N GLU A 398 -19.63 25.49 5.53
CA GLU A 398 -20.34 26.79 5.51
C GLU A 398 -19.44 27.92 5.00
N GLY A 399 -18.14 27.85 5.33
CA GLY A 399 -17.13 28.82 4.93
C GLY A 399 -16.71 29.80 6.02
N LEU A 400 -17.01 29.51 7.29
CA LEU A 400 -16.77 30.42 8.41
C LEU A 400 -15.30 30.90 8.41
N CYS A 401 -15.10 32.19 8.74
CA CYS A 401 -13.82 32.90 8.75
C CYS A 401 -13.21 33.18 7.36
N ASP A 402 -13.99 33.05 6.29
CA ASP A 402 -13.61 33.51 4.97
C ASP A 402 -14.58 34.57 4.41
N GLY A 403 -14.31 35.81 4.80
CA GLY A 403 -15.00 37.01 4.29
C GLY A 403 -14.42 37.56 2.99
N SER A 404 -13.60 36.79 2.26
CA SER A 404 -12.91 37.32 1.09
C SER A 404 -13.88 37.63 -0.06
N ARG A 405 -13.95 38.92 -0.44
CA ARG A 405 -14.74 39.44 -1.57
C ARG A 405 -16.24 39.14 -1.45
N VAL A 406 -16.77 39.13 -0.22
CA VAL A 406 -18.20 39.03 0.11
C VAL A 406 -18.58 40.14 1.11
N PRO A 407 -19.86 40.54 1.22
CA PRO A 407 -20.30 41.52 2.22
C PRO A 407 -19.97 41.11 3.66
N ASP A 408 -19.82 42.10 4.55
CA ASP A 408 -19.57 41.85 5.97
C ASP A 408 -20.67 40.98 6.59
N GLY A 409 -20.27 39.89 7.24
CA GLY A 409 -21.17 38.91 7.84
C GLY A 409 -21.52 37.72 6.94
N GLU A 410 -21.16 37.77 5.65
CA GLU A 410 -21.23 36.62 4.75
C GLU A 410 -19.89 35.89 4.65
N TYR A 411 -19.96 34.63 4.21
CA TYR A 411 -18.80 33.77 4.08
C TYR A 411 -18.77 33.13 2.70
N ARG A 412 -17.57 32.94 2.13
CA ARG A 412 -17.42 32.28 0.83
C ARG A 412 -17.13 30.78 1.00
N GLY A 413 -16.05 30.40 1.65
CA GLY A 413 -15.70 29.01 1.94
C GLY A 413 -15.16 28.21 0.76
N TRP A 414 -14.66 27.00 1.04
CA TRP A 414 -14.08 26.12 0.02
C TRP A 414 -15.15 25.54 -0.91
N ALA A 415 -16.34 25.23 -0.40
CA ALA A 415 -17.41 24.62 -1.18
C ALA A 415 -17.92 25.54 -2.30
N ASP A 416 -18.05 26.83 -2.02
CA ASP A 416 -18.45 27.83 -3.02
C ASP A 416 -17.38 28.04 -4.09
N ARG A 417 -16.10 28.02 -3.70
CA ARG A 417 -14.98 28.07 -4.66
C ARG A 417 -14.95 26.83 -5.54
N LEU A 418 -15.13 25.65 -4.95
CA LEU A 418 -15.21 24.41 -5.71
C LEU A 418 -16.37 24.44 -6.71
N ALA A 419 -17.54 24.94 -6.29
CA ALA A 419 -18.69 25.10 -7.17
C ALA A 419 -18.37 26.00 -8.37
N MET A 420 -17.62 27.08 -8.17
CA MET A 420 -17.14 27.94 -9.26
C MET A 420 -16.14 27.24 -10.19
N LEU A 421 -15.19 26.47 -9.64
CA LEU A 421 -14.22 25.69 -10.43
C LEU A 421 -14.94 24.65 -11.30
N LEU A 422 -15.89 23.92 -10.73
CA LEU A 422 -16.71 22.94 -11.44
C LEU A 422 -17.57 23.60 -12.53
N ALA A 423 -18.19 24.74 -12.22
CA ALA A 423 -18.98 25.49 -13.20
C ALA A 423 -18.14 26.00 -14.38
N HIS A 424 -16.88 26.39 -14.15
CA HIS A 424 -15.97 26.85 -15.19
C HIS A 424 -15.37 25.71 -16.02
N ALA A 425 -15.01 24.61 -15.38
CA ALA A 425 -14.38 23.46 -16.03
C ALA A 425 -15.36 22.67 -16.93
N ARG A 426 -16.67 22.76 -16.68
CA ARG A 426 -17.68 22.02 -17.43
C ARG A 426 -17.75 22.47 -18.89
N ARG A 427 -17.63 21.53 -19.83
CA ARG A 427 -17.93 21.76 -21.25
C ARG A 427 -19.43 21.55 -21.51
N GLY A 428 -20.20 22.62 -21.62
CA GLY A 428 -21.61 22.58 -22.02
C GLY A 428 -22.40 23.83 -21.64
N SER A 429 -23.39 24.20 -22.46
CA SER A 429 -24.17 25.45 -22.40
C SER A 429 -25.26 25.52 -21.32
N GLY A 430 -25.48 24.45 -20.54
CA GLY A 430 -26.48 24.44 -19.45
C GLY A 430 -26.10 25.33 -18.25
N ARG A 431 -27.01 25.48 -17.28
CA ARG A 431 -26.70 26.19 -16.02
C ARG A 431 -26.06 25.24 -15.00
N PHE A 432 -25.15 25.73 -14.16
CA PHE A 432 -24.61 24.96 -13.04
C PHE A 432 -25.37 25.35 -11.78
N ARG A 433 -25.87 24.36 -11.03
CA ARG A 433 -26.70 24.55 -9.84
C ARG A 433 -25.94 24.09 -8.61
N TYR A 434 -25.89 24.94 -7.59
CA TYR A 434 -25.14 24.71 -6.37
C TYR A 434 -25.99 24.98 -5.13
N ALA A 435 -25.94 24.13 -4.12
CA ALA A 435 -26.53 24.39 -2.80
C ALA A 435 -25.51 24.07 -1.70
N ASN A 436 -25.50 24.87 -0.64
CA ASN A 436 -24.66 24.65 0.54
C ASN A 436 -25.57 24.47 1.75
N LEU A 437 -25.77 23.22 2.13
CA LEU A 437 -26.63 22.81 3.25
C LEU A 437 -25.87 22.74 4.58
N ALA A 438 -24.58 23.10 4.58
CA ALA A 438 -23.77 23.09 5.79
C ALA A 438 -24.19 24.20 6.75
N VAL A 439 -24.17 23.88 8.04
CA VAL A 439 -24.49 24.81 9.13
C VAL A 439 -23.44 24.63 10.22
N ARG A 440 -22.88 25.73 10.75
CA ARG A 440 -21.94 25.67 11.88
C ARG A 440 -22.46 24.84 13.05
N SER A 441 -21.51 24.25 13.79
CA SER A 441 -21.76 23.40 14.96
C SER A 441 -22.43 22.04 14.68
N ARG A 442 -22.76 21.72 13.41
CA ARG A 442 -23.34 20.44 13.03
C ARG A 442 -22.37 19.28 13.23
N ARG A 443 -22.95 18.13 13.53
CA ARG A 443 -22.31 16.85 13.82
C ARG A 443 -22.69 15.82 12.78
N VAL A 444 -22.06 14.66 12.83
CA VAL A 444 -22.37 13.53 11.95
C VAL A 444 -23.86 13.18 11.98
N VAL A 445 -24.47 13.15 13.17
CA VAL A 445 -25.91 12.89 13.32
C VAL A 445 -26.75 13.91 12.55
N ASP A 446 -26.45 15.19 12.70
CA ASP A 446 -27.25 16.26 12.12
C ASP A 446 -27.11 16.24 10.56
N VAL A 447 -25.92 15.90 10.04
CA VAL A 447 -25.74 15.69 8.59
C VAL A 447 -26.56 14.51 8.08
N VAL A 448 -26.55 13.38 8.80
CA VAL A 448 -27.24 12.16 8.37
C VAL A 448 -28.76 12.29 8.46
N GLU A 449 -29.27 12.92 9.51
CA GLU A 449 -30.71 12.98 9.78
C GLU A 449 -31.40 14.21 9.20
N GLU A 450 -30.68 15.33 9.02
CA GLU A 450 -31.27 16.58 8.53
C GLU A 450 -30.77 16.94 7.13
N GLN A 451 -29.45 16.96 6.90
CA GLN A 451 -28.92 17.48 5.63
C GLN A 451 -29.02 16.48 4.46
N ILE A 452 -28.74 15.20 4.68
CA ILE A 452 -28.80 14.18 3.61
C ILE A 452 -30.21 14.02 3.03
N PRO A 453 -31.30 13.94 3.83
CA PRO A 453 -32.65 13.89 3.29
C PRO A 453 -33.00 15.10 2.42
N VAL A 454 -32.59 16.30 2.84
CA VAL A 454 -32.77 17.53 2.05
C VAL A 454 -31.93 17.48 0.76
N ALA A 455 -30.66 17.05 0.84
CA ALA A 455 -29.83 16.88 -0.35
C ALA A 455 -30.47 15.92 -1.37
N LEU A 456 -31.00 14.79 -0.92
CA LEU A 456 -31.66 13.82 -1.80
C LEU A 456 -32.91 14.40 -2.51
N SER A 457 -33.65 15.30 -1.85
CA SER A 457 -34.81 15.96 -2.48
C SER A 457 -34.40 16.88 -3.64
N LEU A 458 -33.19 17.48 -3.57
CA LEU A 458 -32.60 18.30 -4.62
C LEU A 458 -32.07 17.47 -5.82
N ARG A 459 -31.97 16.15 -5.70
CA ARG A 459 -31.45 15.22 -6.75
C ARG A 459 -30.07 15.63 -7.31
N PRO A 460 -29.05 15.79 -6.46
CA PRO A 460 -27.70 16.17 -6.87
C PRO A 460 -27.04 15.10 -7.75
N GLU A 461 -26.04 15.53 -8.52
CA GLU A 461 -25.15 14.61 -9.25
C GLU A 461 -23.82 14.45 -8.51
N LEU A 462 -23.40 15.49 -7.78
CA LEU A 462 -22.25 15.49 -6.89
C LEU A 462 -22.67 15.97 -5.50
N VAL A 463 -22.22 15.27 -4.46
CA VAL A 463 -22.36 15.69 -3.06
C VAL A 463 -20.99 15.69 -2.41
N SER A 464 -20.62 16.77 -1.73
CA SER A 464 -19.43 16.77 -0.86
C SER A 464 -19.83 16.68 0.61
N VAL A 465 -19.04 15.96 1.40
CA VAL A 465 -19.29 15.76 2.83
C VAL A 465 -18.00 15.98 3.61
N LEU A 466 -17.97 17.01 4.43
CA LEU A 466 -16.92 17.29 5.42
C LEU A 466 -17.57 17.53 6.78
N VAL A 467 -17.47 16.55 7.67
CA VAL A 467 -18.06 16.59 9.01
C VAL A 467 -17.30 15.69 9.98
N GLY A 468 -17.47 15.94 11.27
CA GLY A 468 -17.06 15.04 12.35
C GLY A 468 -16.09 15.69 13.34
N ALA A 469 -15.48 16.82 12.99
CA ALA A 469 -14.58 17.54 13.90
C ALA A 469 -15.29 17.90 15.23
N ASN A 470 -16.53 18.39 15.16
CA ASN A 470 -17.35 18.74 16.33
C ASN A 470 -17.65 17.55 17.27
N ASP A 471 -17.73 16.34 16.72
CA ASP A 471 -17.94 15.10 17.47
C ASP A 471 -16.62 14.62 18.10
N LEU A 472 -15.54 14.59 17.32
CA LEU A 472 -14.25 14.01 17.72
C LEU A 472 -13.56 14.76 18.86
N VAL A 473 -13.83 16.06 18.99
CA VAL A 473 -13.34 16.88 20.11
C VAL A 473 -14.10 16.63 21.42
N ARG A 474 -15.22 15.89 21.42
CA ARG A 474 -15.99 15.59 22.64
C ARG A 474 -15.29 14.56 23.52
N PHE A 475 -15.51 14.66 24.82
CA PHE A 475 -15.15 13.57 25.72
C PHE A 475 -15.95 12.31 25.38
N GLY A 476 -15.29 11.15 25.40
CA GLY A 476 -15.92 9.85 25.10
C GLY A 476 -16.31 9.62 23.64
N ALA A 477 -15.87 10.45 22.69
CA ALA A 477 -16.16 10.24 21.27
C ALA A 477 -15.66 8.88 20.79
N ASP A 478 -16.52 8.14 20.09
CA ASP A 478 -16.20 6.88 19.40
C ASP A 478 -16.12 7.12 17.88
N PRO A 479 -14.91 7.25 17.32
CA PRO A 479 -14.72 7.46 15.88
C PRO A 479 -15.35 6.37 15.01
N VAL A 480 -15.35 5.11 15.46
CA VAL A 480 -15.85 3.99 14.65
C VAL A 480 -17.37 4.04 14.56
N ALA A 481 -18.04 4.27 15.69
CA ALA A 481 -19.49 4.43 15.71
C ALA A 481 -19.95 5.64 14.88
N LEU A 482 -19.23 6.76 14.97
CA LEU A 482 -19.49 7.95 14.14
C LEU A 482 -19.36 7.64 12.65
N ALA A 483 -18.28 6.95 12.24
CA ALA A 483 -18.05 6.63 10.84
C ALA A 483 -19.12 5.68 10.30
N ARG A 484 -19.52 4.66 11.08
CA ARG A 484 -20.60 3.75 10.73
C ARG A 484 -21.94 4.47 10.55
N ARG A 485 -22.24 5.46 11.38
CA ARG A 485 -23.44 6.29 11.22
C ARG A 485 -23.41 7.07 9.91
N LEU A 486 -22.27 7.68 9.60
CA LEU A 486 -22.08 8.42 8.35
C LEU A 486 -22.20 7.50 7.12
N GLU A 487 -21.62 6.30 7.19
CA GLU A 487 -21.67 5.30 6.10
C GLU A 487 -23.09 5.03 5.61
N GLY A 488 -24.07 4.91 6.52
CA GLY A 488 -25.48 4.73 6.15
C GLY A 488 -26.01 5.85 5.24
N GLY A 489 -25.69 7.10 5.57
CA GLY A 489 -26.03 8.27 4.75
C GLY A 489 -25.29 8.29 3.41
N ILE A 490 -23.99 7.95 3.40
CA ILE A 490 -23.20 7.88 2.16
C ILE A 490 -23.75 6.80 1.21
N ARG A 491 -24.12 5.63 1.74
CA ARG A 491 -24.76 4.58 0.94
C ARG A 491 -26.08 5.03 0.34
N ALA A 492 -26.89 5.80 1.07
CA ALA A 492 -28.14 6.35 0.54
C ALA A 492 -27.88 7.33 -0.64
N LEU A 493 -26.89 8.22 -0.51
CA LEU A 493 -26.48 9.12 -1.59
C LEU A 493 -26.00 8.35 -2.83
N ARG A 494 -25.14 7.34 -2.65
CA ARG A 494 -24.64 6.50 -3.75
C ARG A 494 -25.77 5.68 -4.41
N ALA A 495 -26.69 5.15 -3.62
CA ALA A 495 -27.87 4.42 -4.14
C ALA A 495 -28.80 5.31 -4.96
N ALA A 496 -28.85 6.62 -4.67
CA ALA A 496 -29.56 7.62 -5.46
C ALA A 496 -28.81 8.05 -6.75
N GLY A 497 -27.64 7.46 -7.03
CA GLY A 497 -26.84 7.75 -8.23
C GLY A 497 -25.92 8.97 -8.11
N CYS A 498 -25.75 9.53 -6.90
CA CYS A 498 -24.86 10.67 -6.67
C CYS A 498 -23.39 10.22 -6.65
N ASP A 499 -22.49 10.99 -7.25
CA ASP A 499 -21.08 10.96 -6.88
C ASP A 499 -20.90 11.64 -5.53
N VAL A 500 -20.07 11.05 -4.67
CA VAL A 500 -19.84 11.54 -3.32
C VAL A 500 -18.35 11.83 -3.14
N LEU A 501 -18.02 13.07 -2.78
CA LEU A 501 -16.71 13.49 -2.32
C LEU A 501 -16.68 13.50 -0.79
N LEU A 502 -15.96 12.56 -0.19
CA LEU A 502 -15.68 12.54 1.25
C LEU A 502 -14.39 13.31 1.52
N VAL A 503 -14.42 14.21 2.50
CA VAL A 503 -13.22 14.92 2.96
C VAL A 503 -12.94 14.51 4.40
N THR A 504 -11.73 14.04 4.69
CA THR A 504 -11.36 13.67 6.06
C THR A 504 -11.26 14.93 6.93
N PRO A 505 -11.84 14.95 8.16
CA PRO A 505 -11.69 16.10 9.05
C PRO A 505 -10.25 16.15 9.56
N PHE A 506 -9.77 17.36 9.85
CA PHE A 506 -8.36 17.62 10.16
C PHE A 506 -8.22 18.65 11.30
N LEU A 507 -7.00 18.78 11.82
CA LEU A 507 -6.64 19.67 12.92
C LEU A 507 -5.42 20.51 12.54
N PRO A 508 -5.25 21.72 13.12
CA PRO A 508 -4.01 22.46 12.97
C PRO A 508 -2.85 21.73 13.66
N HIS A 509 -1.63 21.85 13.11
CA HIS A 509 -0.44 21.23 13.68
C HIS A 509 0.00 21.93 14.96
N ARG A 510 -0.47 21.41 16.11
CA ARG A 510 -0.10 21.89 17.44
C ARG A 510 0.17 20.75 18.42
N SER A 511 1.09 20.99 19.35
CA SER A 511 1.53 19.98 20.33
C SER A 511 0.40 19.55 21.27
N GLU A 512 -0.53 20.45 21.60
CA GLU A 512 -1.68 20.20 22.48
C GLU A 512 -2.77 19.36 21.82
N ALA A 513 -2.79 19.29 20.48
CA ALA A 513 -3.81 18.58 19.71
C ALA A 513 -3.55 17.06 19.60
N ARG A 514 -2.40 16.54 20.06
CA ARG A 514 -1.98 15.13 19.85
C ARG A 514 -2.97 14.09 20.39
N VAL A 515 -3.65 14.37 21.50
CA VAL A 515 -4.65 13.43 22.06
C VAL A 515 -5.87 13.33 21.14
N LEU A 516 -6.31 14.47 20.59
CA LEU A 516 -7.40 14.54 19.62
C LEU A 516 -6.98 13.93 18.28
N ALA A 517 -5.74 14.13 17.86
CA ALA A 517 -5.20 13.60 16.61
C ALA A 517 -5.39 12.08 16.48
N LYS A 518 -5.30 11.31 17.57
CA LYS A 518 -5.57 9.86 17.53
C LYS A 518 -7.01 9.54 17.13
N ARG A 519 -7.98 10.33 17.58
CA ARG A 519 -9.40 10.14 17.24
C ARG A 519 -9.67 10.52 15.79
N PHE A 520 -9.11 11.63 15.33
CA PHE A 520 -9.17 12.07 13.94
C PHE A 520 -8.53 11.04 13.01
N ALA A 521 -7.33 10.56 13.32
CA ALA A 521 -6.63 9.54 12.55
C ALA A 521 -7.41 8.21 12.49
N ARG A 522 -8.11 7.84 13.59
CA ARG A 522 -9.00 6.67 13.58
C ARG A 522 -10.22 6.92 12.69
N PHE A 523 -10.89 8.06 12.81
CA PHE A 523 -12.03 8.42 11.97
C PHE A 523 -11.66 8.44 10.48
N ALA A 524 -10.52 9.06 10.13
CA ALA A 524 -10.00 9.09 8.76
C ALA A 524 -9.73 7.69 8.22
N SER A 525 -9.24 6.75 9.05
CA SER A 525 -9.07 5.34 8.63
C SER A 525 -10.41 4.70 8.25
N GLU A 526 -11.47 4.96 9.02
CA GLU A 526 -12.81 4.44 8.71
C GLU A 526 -13.39 5.12 7.46
N LEU A 527 -13.19 6.43 7.27
CA LEU A 527 -13.62 7.13 6.05
C LEU A 527 -12.93 6.61 4.79
N ARG A 528 -11.64 6.25 4.86
CA ARG A 528 -10.92 5.57 3.77
C ARG A 528 -11.60 4.25 3.40
N ALA A 529 -11.95 3.45 4.40
CA ALA A 529 -12.65 2.17 4.19
C ALA A 529 -14.05 2.39 3.58
N ILE A 530 -14.81 3.37 4.07
CA ILE A 530 -16.13 3.74 3.53
C ILE A 530 -16.02 4.19 2.08
N ALA A 531 -15.05 5.05 1.76
CA ALA A 531 -14.83 5.53 0.40
C ALA A 531 -14.58 4.37 -0.57
N ALA A 532 -13.67 3.46 -0.21
CA ALA A 532 -13.38 2.25 -0.99
C ALA A 532 -14.61 1.35 -1.15
N ALA A 533 -15.37 1.10 -0.08
CA ALA A 533 -16.53 0.21 -0.09
C ALA A 533 -17.74 0.76 -0.87
N THR A 534 -17.87 2.08 -0.96
CA THR A 534 -19.01 2.75 -1.61
C THR A 534 -18.67 3.30 -3.01
N GLY A 535 -17.41 3.21 -3.41
CA GLY A 535 -16.89 3.85 -4.62
C GLY A 535 -16.98 5.37 -4.55
N SER A 536 -16.95 5.96 -3.36
CA SER A 536 -16.93 7.41 -3.16
C SER A 536 -15.53 7.95 -3.41
N ILE A 537 -15.45 9.19 -3.88
CA ILE A 537 -14.20 9.92 -4.08
C ILE A 537 -13.73 10.41 -2.71
N LEU A 538 -12.43 10.29 -2.41
CA LEU A 538 -11.86 10.70 -1.13
C LEU A 538 -10.81 11.80 -1.32
N LEU A 539 -11.05 12.95 -0.70
CA LEU A 539 -10.01 13.95 -0.42
C LEU A 539 -9.45 13.68 0.96
N ASP A 540 -8.31 13.00 1.01
CA ASP A 540 -7.65 12.66 2.25
C ASP A 540 -6.70 13.77 2.69
N VAL A 541 -7.17 14.63 3.60
CA VAL A 541 -6.42 15.80 4.08
C VAL A 541 -5.17 15.39 4.86
N ASP A 542 -5.11 14.19 5.44
CA ASP A 542 -3.90 13.67 6.07
C ASP A 542 -2.73 13.54 5.07
N ALA A 543 -3.01 13.47 3.77
CA ALA A 543 -2.00 13.46 2.70
C ALA A 543 -1.52 14.88 2.30
N LEU A 544 -2.09 15.93 2.91
CA LEU A 544 -1.89 17.34 2.56
C LEU A 544 -1.30 18.11 3.74
N PRO A 545 0.01 17.96 4.02
CA PRO A 545 0.64 18.52 5.22
C PRO A 545 0.51 20.05 5.32
N ALA A 546 0.35 20.75 4.18
CA ALA A 546 0.15 22.19 4.13
C ALA A 546 -1.09 22.67 4.91
N LEU A 547 -2.19 21.90 4.96
CA LEU A 547 -3.40 22.30 5.71
C LEU A 547 -3.20 22.31 7.23
N GLY A 548 -2.15 21.65 7.72
CA GLY A 548 -1.77 21.71 9.13
C GLY A 548 -1.05 23.01 9.52
N ASP A 549 -0.52 23.77 8.54
CA ASP A 549 0.23 25.01 8.79
C ASP A 549 -0.66 26.07 9.48
N PRO A 550 -0.24 26.68 10.60
CA PRO A 550 -0.95 27.78 11.24
C PRO A 550 -1.40 28.91 10.31
N ALA A 551 -0.65 29.20 9.23
CA ALA A 551 -1.01 30.20 8.22
C ALA A 551 -2.26 29.82 7.40
N MET A 552 -2.76 28.60 7.49
CA MET A 552 -4.03 28.21 6.84
C MET A 552 -5.26 28.52 7.70
N TRP A 553 -5.06 28.86 8.99
CA TRP A 553 -6.13 28.97 9.99
C TRP A 553 -6.36 30.41 10.42
N ALA A 554 -7.62 30.72 10.74
CA ALA A 554 -7.99 32.01 11.32
C ALA A 554 -7.47 32.17 12.76
N GLU A 555 -7.64 33.38 13.32
CA GLU A 555 -7.24 33.71 14.70
C GLU A 555 -7.83 32.76 15.76
N ASP A 556 -9.04 32.29 15.50
CA ASP A 556 -9.74 31.36 16.38
C ASP A 556 -9.16 29.96 16.36
N ARG A 557 -8.26 29.66 15.40
CA ARG A 557 -7.48 28.44 15.32
C ARG A 557 -8.32 27.16 15.18
N VAL A 558 -9.57 27.29 14.78
CA VAL A 558 -10.56 26.23 14.58
C VAL A 558 -11.12 26.25 13.17
N HIS A 559 -11.15 27.43 12.52
CA HIS A 559 -11.60 27.57 11.14
C HIS A 559 -10.45 27.94 10.21
N LEU A 560 -10.59 27.56 8.95
CA LEU A 560 -9.69 28.01 7.89
C LEU A 560 -9.92 29.50 7.61
N GLN A 561 -8.85 30.22 7.32
CA GLN A 561 -8.95 31.54 6.71
C GLN A 561 -9.02 31.42 5.18
N ALA A 562 -9.08 32.55 4.46
CA ALA A 562 -9.29 32.57 3.02
C ALA A 562 -8.29 31.69 2.24
N VAL A 563 -6.99 31.76 2.56
CA VAL A 563 -5.96 30.91 1.93
C VAL A 563 -6.19 29.41 2.15
N GLY A 564 -6.58 29.01 3.36
CA GLY A 564 -6.88 27.61 3.68
C GLY A 564 -8.09 27.10 2.89
N HIS A 565 -9.16 27.90 2.81
CA HIS A 565 -10.34 27.55 2.01
C HIS A 565 -10.05 27.47 0.51
N ARG A 566 -9.18 28.36 -0.02
CA ARG A 566 -8.70 28.29 -1.41
C ARG A 566 -7.95 26.99 -1.65
N PHE A 567 -6.95 26.69 -0.82
CA PHE A 567 -6.16 25.47 -0.92
C PHE A 567 -7.04 24.21 -0.91
N LEU A 568 -7.98 24.11 0.04
CA LEU A 568 -8.90 22.97 0.13
C LEU A 568 -9.77 22.83 -1.14
N ALA A 569 -10.27 23.95 -1.69
CA ALA A 569 -11.08 23.94 -2.90
C ALA A 569 -10.30 23.45 -4.12
N TYR A 570 -9.04 23.86 -4.30
CA TYR A 570 -8.20 23.40 -5.42
C TYR A 570 -7.84 21.92 -5.30
N ARG A 571 -7.52 21.44 -4.09
CA ARG A 571 -7.26 20.00 -3.88
C ARG A 571 -8.51 19.15 -4.08
N ALA A 572 -9.69 19.66 -3.72
CA ALA A 572 -10.95 19.01 -4.04
C ALA A 572 -11.22 18.97 -5.55
N ALA A 573 -10.95 20.08 -6.26
CA ALA A 573 -11.10 20.17 -7.71
C ALA A 573 -10.17 19.19 -8.44
N GLU A 574 -8.91 19.09 -8.01
CA GLU A 574 -7.92 18.14 -8.54
C GLU A 574 -8.40 16.69 -8.40
N VAL A 575 -8.85 16.30 -7.20
CA VAL A 575 -9.36 14.93 -6.94
C VAL A 575 -10.64 14.64 -7.73
N LEU A 576 -11.44 15.66 -8.06
CA LEU A 576 -12.61 15.56 -8.92
C LEU A 576 -12.28 15.60 -10.44
N GLY A 577 -11.00 15.72 -10.81
CA GLY A 577 -10.56 15.72 -12.21
C GLY A 577 -10.80 17.05 -12.94
N VAL A 578 -10.87 18.17 -12.21
CA VAL A 578 -10.88 19.49 -12.84
C VAL A 578 -9.51 19.73 -13.52
N PRO A 579 -9.47 20.03 -14.83
CA PRO A 579 -8.21 20.27 -15.54
C PRO A 579 -7.40 21.41 -14.91
N ASP A 580 -6.08 21.24 -14.86
CA ASP A 580 -5.12 22.25 -14.41
C ASP A 580 -5.38 22.80 -12.99
N ALA A 581 -6.18 22.11 -12.16
CA ALA A 581 -6.57 22.59 -10.84
C ALA A 581 -5.37 22.89 -9.93
N GLU A 582 -4.32 22.07 -9.98
CA GLU A 582 -3.07 22.30 -9.24
C GLU A 582 -2.35 23.57 -9.72
N ALA A 583 -2.20 23.73 -11.04
CA ALA A 583 -1.55 24.91 -11.63
C ALA A 583 -2.35 26.19 -11.35
N LEU A 584 -3.68 26.13 -11.43
CA LEU A 584 -4.58 27.22 -11.05
C LEU A 584 -4.47 27.56 -9.57
N GLY A 585 -4.33 26.56 -8.70
CA GLY A 585 -4.11 26.76 -7.27
C GLY A 585 -2.78 27.44 -6.98
N ALA A 586 -1.70 27.03 -7.66
CA ALA A 586 -0.39 27.67 -7.55
C ALA A 586 -0.42 29.13 -8.03
N LEU A 587 -1.13 29.40 -9.13
CA LEU A 587 -1.31 30.76 -9.65
C LEU A 587 -2.14 31.64 -8.70
N ASP A 588 -3.25 31.13 -8.17
CA ASP A 588 -4.10 31.85 -7.21
C ASP A 588 -3.34 32.15 -5.91
N ALA A 589 -2.53 31.20 -5.43
CA ALA A 589 -1.65 31.42 -4.28
C ALA A 589 -0.62 32.53 -4.56
N ALA A 590 -0.02 32.56 -5.75
CA ALA A 590 0.92 33.62 -6.13
C ALA A 590 0.25 35.00 -6.26
N LEU A 591 -0.99 35.06 -6.79
CA LEU A 591 -1.75 36.31 -6.97
C LEU A 591 -2.26 36.90 -5.66
N HIS A 592 -2.42 36.08 -4.62
CA HIS A 592 -2.96 36.48 -3.32
C HIS A 592 -1.94 36.41 -2.19
N ALA A 593 -0.65 36.30 -2.52
CA ALA A 593 0.44 36.29 -1.54
C ALA A 593 0.45 37.54 -0.64
N ASP A 594 0.02 38.70 -1.16
CA ASP A 594 0.00 39.98 -0.44
C ASP A 594 -1.34 40.26 0.28
N ASP A 595 -2.44 39.61 -0.14
CA ASP A 595 -3.79 39.82 0.41
C ASP A 595 -3.99 39.08 1.76
N ASP A 596 -3.26 37.98 1.97
CA ASP A 596 -3.37 37.13 3.16
C ASP A 596 -2.28 37.49 4.18
N THR A 597 -2.44 38.62 4.87
CA THR A 597 -1.52 38.99 5.95
C THR A 597 -1.56 37.92 7.06
N PRO A 598 -0.43 37.33 7.47
CA PRO A 598 -0.41 36.36 8.56
C PRO A 598 -0.99 36.98 9.83
N VAL A 599 -2.12 36.47 10.31
CA VAL A 599 -2.68 36.94 11.58
C VAL A 599 -1.72 36.51 12.69
N ALA A 600 -1.08 37.47 13.35
CA ALA A 600 -0.21 37.20 14.50
C ALA A 600 -1.01 36.44 15.56
N GLY A 601 -0.71 35.15 15.74
CA GLY A 601 -1.51 34.29 16.60
C GLY A 601 -1.50 34.76 18.06
N LEU A 602 -2.67 34.87 18.68
CA LEU A 602 -2.80 35.21 20.10
C LEU A 602 -1.97 34.25 21.00
N PRO A 603 -1.37 34.74 22.10
CA PRO A 603 -0.77 33.87 23.11
C PRO A 603 -1.79 32.83 23.60
N ALA A 604 -1.37 31.58 23.83
CA ALA A 604 -2.27 30.47 24.14
C ALA A 604 -3.26 30.75 25.29
N ARG A 605 -2.81 31.49 26.31
CA ARG A 605 -3.65 31.90 27.46
C ARG A 605 -4.76 32.88 27.06
N VAL A 606 -4.44 33.83 26.18
CA VAL A 606 -5.40 34.81 25.67
C VAL A 606 -6.40 34.13 24.74
N TRP A 607 -5.91 33.28 23.84
CA TRP A 607 -6.76 32.47 22.96
C TRP A 607 -7.75 31.60 23.74
N LEU A 608 -7.29 30.93 24.81
CA LEU A 608 -8.14 30.09 25.66
C LEU A 608 -9.28 30.92 26.27
N ARG A 609 -8.98 32.13 26.75
CA ARG A 609 -9.96 33.04 27.35
C ARG A 609 -10.96 33.60 26.34
N VAL A 610 -10.49 33.98 25.14
CA VAL A 610 -11.30 34.68 24.14
C VAL A 610 -12.15 33.72 23.30
N HIS A 611 -11.61 32.56 22.92
CA HIS A 611 -12.31 31.64 22.01
C HIS A 611 -12.78 30.37 22.71
N ALA A 612 -11.88 29.65 23.40
CA ALA A 612 -12.18 28.31 23.90
C ALA A 612 -13.13 28.30 25.11
N MET A 613 -12.94 29.16 26.10
CA MET A 613 -13.77 29.22 27.31
C MET A 613 -15.23 29.58 27.00
N PRO A 614 -15.55 30.62 26.20
CA PRO A 614 -16.92 30.90 25.79
C PRO A 614 -17.56 29.75 25.01
N TRP A 615 -16.80 29.07 24.15
CA TRP A 615 -17.27 27.89 23.44
C TRP A 615 -17.59 26.72 24.38
N MET A 616 -16.73 26.45 25.38
CA MET A 616 -16.98 25.43 26.40
C MET A 616 -18.20 25.77 27.26
N LEU A 617 -18.37 27.02 27.68
CA LEU A 617 -19.51 27.49 28.48
C LEU A 617 -20.85 27.34 27.73
N ARG A 618 -20.89 27.71 26.44
CA ARG A 618 -22.07 27.47 25.59
C ARG A 618 -22.41 25.97 25.54
N ARG A 619 -21.39 25.12 25.42
CA ARG A 619 -21.57 23.66 25.38
C ARG A 619 -22.07 23.06 26.69
N LEU A 620 -21.62 23.58 27.84
CA LEU A 620 -22.12 23.16 29.16
C LEU A 620 -23.57 23.59 29.40
N THR A 621 -24.00 24.68 28.77
CA THR A 621 -25.37 25.20 28.86
C THR A 621 -26.31 24.63 27.79
N GLY A 622 -25.85 23.66 26.99
CA GLY A 622 -26.64 23.02 25.94
C GLY A 622 -26.91 23.89 24.71
N ARG A 623 -26.27 25.07 24.61
CA ARG A 623 -26.41 26.00 23.48
C ARG A 623 -25.25 25.85 22.50
N THR A 624 -25.50 26.00 21.20
CA THR A 624 -24.46 26.03 20.17
C THR A 624 -24.51 27.31 19.35
N ALA A 625 -23.41 27.65 18.67
CA ALA A 625 -23.37 28.83 17.81
C ALA A 625 -24.22 28.67 16.53
N GLY A 626 -24.73 27.47 16.26
CA GLY A 626 -25.61 27.16 15.13
C GLY A 626 -27.10 27.16 15.45
N ASP A 627 -27.49 27.32 16.72
CA ASP A 627 -28.89 27.20 17.13
C ASP A 627 -29.74 28.29 16.46
N GLY A 628 -30.80 27.90 15.75
CA GLY A 628 -31.71 28.81 15.04
C GLY A 628 -31.19 29.35 13.70
N LEU A 629 -30.05 28.86 13.20
CA LEU A 629 -29.54 29.20 11.87
C LEU A 629 -30.02 28.21 10.79
N SER A 630 -30.37 28.76 9.63
CA SER A 630 -30.68 28.02 8.40
C SER A 630 -29.41 27.75 7.57
N ALA A 631 -29.54 26.85 6.59
CA ALA A 631 -28.49 26.61 5.61
C ALA A 631 -28.23 27.84 4.75
N LYS A 632 -26.97 28.02 4.34
CA LYS A 632 -26.55 29.13 3.47
C LYS A 632 -27.33 29.16 2.15
N HIS A 633 -27.54 28.00 1.53
CA HIS A 633 -28.46 27.85 0.40
C HIS A 633 -29.36 26.63 0.64
N GLU A 634 -30.60 26.86 1.05
CA GLU A 634 -31.61 25.79 1.28
C GLU A 634 -32.08 25.13 -0.03
N ASP A 635 -31.90 25.79 -1.17
CA ASP A 635 -32.15 25.30 -2.52
C ASP A 635 -31.00 25.74 -3.47
N TYR A 636 -31.03 25.29 -4.71
CA TYR A 636 -30.02 25.60 -5.71
C TYR A 636 -29.96 27.09 -6.06
N VAL A 637 -28.77 27.65 -5.96
CA VAL A 637 -28.38 28.88 -6.65
C VAL A 637 -27.76 28.55 -8.01
N GLU A 638 -28.03 29.38 -9.02
CA GLU A 638 -27.45 29.23 -10.35
C GLU A 638 -26.14 30.00 -10.47
N LEU A 639 -25.04 29.30 -10.74
CA LEU A 639 -23.76 29.90 -11.03
C LEU A 639 -23.65 30.17 -12.54
N ARG A 640 -23.49 31.45 -12.90
CA ARG A 640 -23.18 31.86 -14.28
C ARG A 640 -21.66 31.95 -14.45
N PRO A 641 -21.06 31.35 -15.49
CA PRO A 641 -19.69 31.68 -15.86
C PRO A 641 -19.64 33.16 -16.18
N ARG A 642 -18.74 33.93 -15.53
CA ARG A 642 -18.51 35.32 -15.94
C ARG A 642 -18.00 35.28 -17.37
N SER A 643 -18.76 35.83 -18.32
CA SER A 643 -18.26 36.10 -19.66
C SER A 643 -17.10 37.07 -19.53
N VAL A 644 -15.89 36.66 -19.94
CA VAL A 644 -14.80 37.61 -20.17
C VAL A 644 -15.28 38.49 -21.33
N ARG A 645 -15.71 39.72 -21.04
CA ARG A 645 -15.85 40.70 -22.12
C ARG A 645 -14.43 40.94 -22.64
N PRO A 646 -14.18 40.83 -23.96
CA PRO A 646 -12.92 41.31 -24.50
C PRO A 646 -12.78 42.77 -24.07
N ARG A 647 -11.62 43.12 -23.49
CA ARG A 647 -11.22 44.51 -23.34
C ARG A 647 -11.25 45.11 -24.75
N THR A 648 -12.25 45.94 -25.03
CA THR A 648 -12.17 46.86 -26.15
C THR A 648 -11.13 47.89 -25.76
N ASP A 649 -10.03 47.90 -26.49
CA ASP A 649 -9.02 48.95 -26.42
C ASP A 649 -9.71 50.31 -26.58
N ALA A 650 -9.42 51.21 -25.63
CA ALA A 650 -9.72 52.64 -25.71
C ALA A 650 -8.49 53.40 -25.22
#